data_AF-A0A100IPU8-F1
#
_entry.id   AF-A0A100IPU8-F1
#
_cell.length_a   1.000
_cell.length_b   1.000
_cell.length_c   1.000
_cell.angle_alpha   90.00
_cell.angle_beta   90.00
_cell.angle_gamma   90.00
#
_symmetry.space_group_name_H-M   'P 1'
#
loop_
_entity.id
_entity.type
_entity.pdbx_description
1 polymer ?
#
loop_
_entity_poly.entity_id
_entity_poly.type
_entity_poly.pdbx_seq_one_letter_code
_entity_poly.pdbx_strand_id
1 'polypeptide(L)'
;MSAPRRNGQLSSCEPCRKSKLRCDHSAPTCNRCVRRGKSDLCVYHPAPLTKPRELSRPLKATKIATKEQTLVPAKTLTWDSLGASSPVSVLGSAAFPNSSKLPFSGSGFLGPTSYSGAFSNSELDVVDFPSSTKSTPIDPQQVARGAQVLFLLEHLPLYAEISEKRFAVSTGWVFGIELMDQLFKVLGEVYRNAIQGSGNKYARLLDLSRAFFKNTSTPIVTHESMSLAEYFSLASPRWEILSLLFAFVGTATYQIPPHGLGLEHQDEITSKEGLRQICMQASQTCLQFCNHLGTLSDPLSWAMLQHAIYLSHMHGSSDHRTWQMLGDITTTVFALGLHQPDTDTTAPFFLKETRKRTMVGAYAFDKELATFLGRPPRICWRYCNIQYPLDMSHEEIVAEPAIRDAAIARLDPEGWNIDGRIDKGANARAGLAASIDKENALEISLSNRLDGLEEKVQNACKKSDELRRSLPACLQWTEDKTDPQVASYHVEFLYHEFLLLQTLYKRVGKGIDALANKALEIISTLLHMVSLETRSGRVHPSVILDLCYIGLPAAGTLCTELLRRSQPQTSVATASSHIPFPRSDIIQKLSVFVAQLKTFSRQQEGNYEICIKGQRIISQALDRVLSPAPVGVVASSDISLDTEAPGGDIGDNDFMAFLETFDWEQEMRLFADIFTGTGGRTSETSGPPSPTPSIKVMNAPSTTIIGADRNNGMVARNHHAWRALTALEHLGPRVGIKTFSPSAFKKDEDSILLHITYNPSFPTVSANMRINERSTRGLSVLSLLAPASATLYDQAIQLAQGKVQGAAAFNESSAPSYISNWKDIAVWKGIPYAATTGGENRWKPPQGAPSWNGTLKATAFGPSCPSSSAGDGVSEDCLSINIWSPATSTDAKLPVMLWSYAAGGESSQSTYDGAGMAAKDVIFVSYNYRTGPLGWLTLHELAEETGATGNYGLLDQIEALKWVYENIAAFGGDPESITVAGMIKGAIAESGLKDPYDPDLWGYGSEYRNMTWADAFSKTYAESLNATSVADLRSMDLETVLSGAGVSDFTGFDPVLNYHAIPNKYIVSLDEGAPNDVPILVGNNKDEDGINLSTTYTITEYKSEINSTYGPYTAELLALHPAKNTTQATAAYNSILQVSYTLNNLYAQTTSSYTDTDYKVADIMSSYWANFVKTQNPNKGDSYNNSSLLYWGPNVPAQQNTFELGSL
;
A
#
# COMPACT_ATOMS: atom_id res chain seq x y z
N MET A 1 -53.07 -22.50 9.44
CA MET A 1 -53.26 -21.11 9.91
C MET A 1 -52.40 -20.20 9.07
N SER A 2 -52.84 -18.98 8.76
CA SER A 2 -52.07 -18.04 7.94
C SER A 2 -50.83 -17.55 8.70
N ALA A 3 -49.67 -17.57 8.04
CA ALA A 3 -48.44 -17.08 8.64
C ALA A 3 -48.49 -15.54 8.78
N PRO A 4 -48.04 -14.96 9.91
CA PRO A 4 -47.89 -13.53 10.02
C PRO A 4 -46.82 -13.03 9.04
N ARG A 5 -47.04 -11.84 8.47
CA ARG A 5 -46.04 -11.15 7.65
C ARG A 5 -44.96 -10.56 8.56
N ARG A 6 -43.85 -10.10 7.98
CA ARG A 6 -42.73 -9.44 8.68
C ARG A 6 -43.13 -8.26 9.58
N ASN A 7 -44.31 -7.67 9.39
CA ASN A 7 -44.86 -6.59 10.22
C ASN A 7 -45.84 -7.08 11.31
N GLY A 8 -45.86 -8.39 11.61
CA GLY A 8 -46.71 -9.00 12.65
C GLY A 8 -48.18 -9.20 12.28
N GLN A 9 -48.67 -8.65 11.17
CA GLN A 9 -50.06 -8.84 10.74
C GLN A 9 -50.25 -10.10 9.88
N LEU A 10 -51.38 -10.78 10.05
CA LEU A 10 -51.70 -11.99 9.29
C LEU A 10 -51.77 -11.72 7.77
N SER A 11 -51.27 -12.66 6.97
CA SER A 11 -51.42 -12.61 5.52
C SER A 11 -52.88 -12.77 5.12
N SER A 12 -53.41 -11.86 4.30
CA SER A 12 -54.74 -11.99 3.70
C SER A 12 -54.78 -13.19 2.76
N CYS A 13 -55.92 -13.87 2.62
CA CYS A 13 -56.07 -14.92 1.62
C CYS A 13 -55.93 -14.36 0.21
N GLU A 14 -55.56 -15.21 -0.74
CA GLU A 14 -55.19 -14.79 -2.09
C GLU A 14 -56.32 -14.02 -2.83
N PRO A 15 -57.60 -14.41 -2.76
CA PRO A 15 -58.68 -13.63 -3.37
C PRO A 15 -58.89 -12.26 -2.71
N CYS A 16 -58.76 -12.17 -1.39
CA CYS A 16 -58.85 -10.89 -0.66
C CYS A 16 -57.66 -9.99 -0.97
N ARG A 17 -56.44 -10.54 -1.04
CA ARG A 17 -55.21 -9.83 -1.44
C ARG A 17 -55.35 -9.25 -2.84
N LYS A 18 -55.70 -10.07 -3.83
CA LYS A 18 -55.89 -9.63 -5.23
C LYS A 18 -57.01 -8.60 -5.38
N SER A 19 -58.09 -8.73 -4.60
CA SER A 19 -59.18 -7.75 -4.60
C SER A 19 -58.90 -6.51 -3.74
N LYS A 20 -57.73 -6.41 -3.10
CA LYS A 20 -57.36 -5.37 -2.12
C LYS A 20 -58.38 -5.17 -0.99
N LEU A 21 -59.03 -6.24 -0.55
CA LEU A 21 -59.99 -6.21 0.56
C LEU A 21 -59.37 -6.80 1.83
N ARG A 22 -59.74 -6.23 2.99
CA ARG A 22 -59.29 -6.75 4.29
C ARG A 22 -59.88 -8.13 4.54
N CYS A 23 -59.01 -9.10 4.85
CA CYS A 23 -59.40 -10.47 5.13
C CYS A 23 -59.75 -10.61 6.61
N ASP A 24 -60.78 -11.40 6.93
CA ASP A 24 -61.21 -11.67 8.30
C ASP A 24 -60.47 -12.86 8.94
N HIS A 25 -59.59 -13.53 8.19
CA HIS A 25 -58.69 -14.59 8.69
C HIS A 25 -59.35 -15.82 9.34
N SER A 26 -60.68 -15.96 9.24
CA SER A 26 -61.40 -17.18 9.60
C SER A 26 -60.85 -18.38 8.79
N ALA A 27 -60.54 -19.47 9.47
CA ALA A 27 -59.98 -20.69 8.87
C ALA A 27 -61.02 -21.84 8.95
N PRO A 28 -61.13 -22.71 7.94
CA PRO A 28 -60.22 -22.87 6.79
C PRO A 28 -60.43 -21.87 5.64
N THR A 29 -61.61 -21.26 5.52
CA THR A 29 -61.95 -20.29 4.48
C THR A 29 -62.55 -19.02 5.12
N CYS A 30 -62.09 -17.85 4.66
CA CYS A 30 -62.54 -16.59 5.27
C CYS A 30 -64.02 -16.30 4.93
N ASN A 31 -64.79 -15.77 5.89
CA ASN A 31 -66.23 -15.55 5.72
C ASN A 31 -66.52 -14.57 4.58
N ARG A 32 -65.56 -13.69 4.28
CA ARG A 32 -65.68 -12.73 3.17
C ARG A 32 -65.57 -13.41 1.80
N CYS A 33 -64.78 -14.48 1.67
CA CYS A 33 -64.77 -15.30 0.45
C CYS A 33 -66.02 -16.17 0.36
N VAL A 34 -66.55 -16.66 1.49
CA VAL A 34 -67.82 -17.42 1.52
C VAL A 34 -68.97 -16.57 0.99
N ARG A 35 -69.15 -15.34 1.50
CA ARG A 35 -70.21 -14.44 1.03
C ARG A 35 -70.07 -14.02 -0.43
N ARG A 36 -68.85 -14.06 -0.98
CA ARG A 36 -68.59 -13.72 -2.39
C ARG A 36 -68.71 -14.94 -3.32
N GLY A 37 -69.11 -16.10 -2.80
CA GLY A 37 -69.20 -17.35 -3.57
C GLY A 37 -67.83 -17.82 -4.08
N LYS A 38 -66.75 -17.50 -3.36
CA LYS A 38 -65.36 -17.83 -3.74
C LYS A 38 -64.65 -18.62 -2.64
N SER A 39 -65.41 -19.43 -1.90
CA SER A 39 -64.89 -20.28 -0.81
C SER A 39 -63.76 -21.18 -1.31
N ASP A 40 -63.96 -21.77 -2.49
CA ASP A 40 -63.11 -22.79 -3.10
C ASP A 40 -61.75 -22.24 -3.55
N LEU A 41 -61.66 -20.92 -3.75
CA LEU A 41 -60.45 -20.21 -4.14
C LEU A 41 -59.75 -19.53 -2.95
N CYS A 42 -60.32 -19.64 -1.75
CA CYS A 42 -59.83 -18.96 -0.56
C CYS A 42 -58.66 -19.73 0.05
N VAL A 43 -57.46 -19.48 -0.49
CA VAL A 43 -56.21 -20.11 -0.07
C VAL A 43 -55.26 -19.08 0.54
N TYR A 44 -54.60 -19.44 1.65
CA TYR A 44 -53.51 -18.68 2.24
C TYR A 44 -52.19 -19.32 1.83
N HIS A 45 -51.35 -18.59 1.11
CA HIS A 45 -50.09 -19.10 0.61
C HIS A 45 -49.06 -19.16 1.75
N PRO A 46 -48.46 -20.31 2.07
CA PRO A 46 -47.23 -20.34 2.86
C PRO A 46 -46.11 -19.74 1.99
N ALA A 47 -45.39 -18.76 2.54
CA ALA A 47 -44.23 -18.02 2.02
C ALA A 47 -43.86 -18.20 0.51
N PRO A 48 -44.00 -17.18 -0.36
CA PRO A 48 -43.96 -17.37 -1.81
C PRO A 48 -42.57 -17.37 -2.48
N LEU A 49 -41.45 -17.43 -1.73
CA LEU A 49 -40.10 -17.28 -2.32
C LEU A 49 -39.03 -18.21 -1.74
N THR A 50 -39.23 -19.51 -1.83
CA THR A 50 -38.12 -20.47 -1.65
C THR A 50 -38.41 -21.71 -2.49
N LYS A 51 -37.54 -22.05 -3.45
CA LYS A 51 -37.59 -23.35 -4.15
C LYS A 51 -36.57 -24.32 -3.53
N PRO A 52 -36.91 -25.61 -3.34
CA PRO A 52 -36.04 -26.61 -2.72
C PRO A 52 -35.11 -27.31 -3.74
N ARG A 53 -34.01 -27.88 -3.24
CA ARG A 53 -33.01 -28.66 -4.00
C ARG A 53 -33.02 -30.11 -3.48
N GLU A 54 -33.16 -31.10 -4.36
CA GLU A 54 -33.09 -32.53 -4.01
C GLU A 54 -31.88 -33.25 -4.65
N LEU A 55 -31.50 -34.34 -3.99
CA LEU A 55 -30.26 -35.13 -4.06
C LEU A 55 -30.31 -36.35 -5.01
N SER A 56 -29.14 -36.96 -5.20
CA SER A 56 -28.64 -37.87 -6.25
C SER A 56 -29.13 -39.34 -6.26
N ARG A 57 -29.27 -39.95 -7.47
CA ARG A 57 -28.90 -41.35 -7.95
C ARG A 57 -29.89 -41.90 -9.02
N PRO A 58 -29.61 -43.00 -9.77
CA PRO A 58 -28.40 -43.44 -10.50
C PRO A 58 -28.69 -43.71 -12.01
N LEU A 59 -27.63 -43.94 -12.81
CA LEU A 59 -27.66 -44.18 -14.27
C LEU A 59 -28.55 -45.37 -14.72
N LYS A 60 -29.46 -45.13 -15.68
CA LYS A 60 -29.89 -46.09 -16.71
C LYS A 60 -30.24 -45.35 -18.02
N ALA A 61 -29.73 -45.91 -19.12
CA ALA A 61 -29.80 -45.38 -20.48
C ALA A 61 -31.22 -45.15 -20.98
N THR A 62 -31.43 -44.17 -21.88
CA THR A 62 -31.91 -44.34 -23.28
C THR A 62 -32.41 -43.00 -23.87
N LYS A 63 -31.88 -42.69 -25.07
CA LYS A 63 -32.38 -41.79 -26.14
C LYS A 63 -32.44 -40.26 -25.91
N ILE A 64 -31.42 -39.61 -26.48
CA ILE A 64 -31.41 -38.20 -26.87
C ILE A 64 -32.54 -37.97 -27.89
N ALA A 65 -33.45 -37.06 -27.57
CA ALA A 65 -34.30 -36.37 -28.54
C ALA A 65 -34.05 -34.87 -28.38
N THR A 66 -33.55 -34.28 -29.45
CA THR A 66 -33.28 -32.87 -29.69
C THR A 66 -34.51 -32.00 -29.39
N LYS A 67 -34.31 -30.90 -28.67
CA LYS A 67 -35.21 -29.73 -28.73
C LYS A 67 -34.39 -28.45 -28.63
N GLU A 68 -34.34 -27.76 -29.76
CA GLU A 68 -33.80 -26.42 -29.97
C GLU A 68 -34.41 -25.43 -28.97
N GLN A 69 -33.55 -24.62 -28.34
CA GLN A 69 -33.98 -23.37 -27.73
C GLN A 69 -33.83 -22.25 -28.76
N THR A 70 -34.99 -21.69 -29.10
CA THR A 70 -35.22 -20.56 -29.99
C THR A 70 -34.43 -19.32 -29.59
N LEU A 71 -33.57 -18.88 -30.50
CA LEU A 71 -32.98 -17.55 -30.59
C LEU A 71 -34.07 -16.47 -30.59
N VAL A 72 -33.89 -15.42 -29.78
CA VAL A 72 -34.65 -14.17 -29.90
C VAL A 72 -34.22 -13.49 -31.23
N PRO A 73 -35.15 -13.06 -32.09
CA PRO A 73 -34.81 -12.56 -33.41
C PRO A 73 -34.28 -11.12 -33.35
N ALA A 74 -33.25 -10.88 -34.16
CA ALA A 74 -32.67 -9.58 -34.43
C ALA A 74 -33.71 -8.62 -35.04
N LYS A 75 -34.02 -7.53 -34.34
CA LYS A 75 -34.54 -6.30 -34.95
C LYS A 75 -33.86 -5.08 -34.35
N THR A 76 -33.04 -4.44 -35.20
CA THR A 76 -32.60 -3.03 -35.18
C THR A 76 -32.08 -2.46 -33.86
N LEU A 77 -30.77 -2.62 -33.64
CA LEU A 77 -29.98 -1.70 -32.82
C LEU A 77 -29.58 -0.51 -33.72
N THR A 78 -30.12 0.67 -33.44
CA THR A 78 -29.69 1.97 -33.99
C THR A 78 -29.06 2.81 -32.88
N TRP A 79 -28.28 3.84 -33.24
CA TRP A 79 -27.62 4.80 -32.33
C TRP A 79 -28.56 5.34 -31.22
N ASP A 80 -29.85 5.49 -31.52
CA ASP A 80 -30.91 5.90 -30.56
C ASP A 80 -31.10 4.94 -29.37
N SER A 81 -30.68 3.68 -29.52
CA SER A 81 -30.79 2.64 -28.48
C SER A 81 -29.75 2.80 -27.36
N LEU A 82 -28.76 3.69 -27.57
CA LEU A 82 -27.67 4.00 -26.64
C LEU A 82 -27.87 5.36 -25.94
N GLY A 83 -29.00 6.03 -26.17
CA GLY A 83 -29.31 7.37 -25.65
C GLY A 83 -30.32 7.41 -24.51
N ALA A 84 -29.99 8.20 -23.50
CA ALA A 84 -30.81 8.72 -22.40
C ALA A 84 -31.58 7.69 -21.55
N SER A 85 -31.09 7.50 -20.33
CA SER A 85 -31.72 6.84 -19.15
C SER A 85 -31.40 5.36 -18.82
N SER A 86 -30.41 4.71 -19.44
CA SER A 86 -29.99 3.35 -19.01
C SER A 86 -28.50 2.90 -19.20
N PRO A 87 -27.46 3.75 -19.25
CA PRO A 87 -26.11 3.24 -19.52
C PRO A 87 -25.37 2.65 -18.29
N VAL A 88 -26.01 2.42 -17.14
CA VAL A 88 -25.32 1.91 -15.93
C VAL A 88 -25.46 0.40 -15.71
N SER A 89 -26.40 -0.29 -16.37
CA SER A 89 -26.72 -1.68 -16.00
C SER A 89 -26.25 -2.78 -16.97
N VAL A 90 -25.83 -2.44 -18.20
CA VAL A 90 -25.47 -3.46 -19.20
C VAL A 90 -23.97 -3.84 -19.18
N LEU A 91 -23.12 -3.00 -18.59
CA LEU A 91 -21.69 -3.28 -18.38
C LEU A 91 -21.38 -3.57 -16.90
N GLY A 92 -22.18 -4.45 -16.28
CA GLY A 92 -22.08 -4.80 -14.86
C GLY A 92 -20.68 -5.14 -14.34
N SER A 93 -20.53 -4.95 -13.02
CA SER A 93 -19.37 -5.25 -12.19
C SER A 93 -18.87 -6.68 -12.42
N ALA A 94 -17.64 -6.84 -12.89
CA ALA A 94 -17.04 -8.14 -13.14
C ALA A 94 -16.26 -8.63 -11.91
N ALA A 95 -16.51 -9.88 -11.51
CA ALA A 95 -15.65 -10.64 -10.62
C ALA A 95 -14.50 -11.27 -11.43
N PHE A 96 -13.30 -11.32 -10.84
CA PHE A 96 -12.12 -11.93 -11.46
C PHE A 96 -12.26 -13.46 -11.53
N PRO A 97 -12.14 -14.09 -12.71
CA PRO A 97 -11.94 -15.52 -12.84
C PRO A 97 -10.45 -15.88 -12.82
N ASN A 98 -10.12 -17.02 -12.20
CA ASN A 98 -8.79 -17.64 -12.23
C ASN A 98 -8.32 -17.89 -13.68
N SER A 99 -7.21 -17.27 -14.09
CA SER A 99 -6.53 -17.62 -15.34
C SER A 99 -5.36 -18.57 -15.06
N SER A 100 -5.23 -19.61 -15.88
CA SER A 100 -4.08 -20.51 -15.88
C SER A 100 -2.87 -19.82 -16.52
N LYS A 101 -1.73 -19.86 -15.82
CA LYS A 101 -0.43 -19.27 -16.20
C LYS A 101 -0.06 -19.60 -17.65
N LEU A 102 0.12 -18.57 -18.49
CA LEU A 102 0.85 -18.65 -19.76
C LEU A 102 2.34 -18.37 -19.49
N PRO A 103 3.28 -19.05 -20.18
CA PRO A 103 4.71 -18.82 -20.01
C PRO A 103 5.12 -17.43 -20.53
N PHE A 104 5.97 -16.75 -19.76
CA PHE A 104 6.65 -15.52 -20.14
C PHE A 104 7.41 -15.68 -21.45
N SER A 105 7.15 -14.80 -22.42
CA SER A 105 7.99 -14.64 -23.60
C SER A 105 8.67 -13.27 -23.52
N GLY A 106 9.95 -13.25 -23.11
CA GLY A 106 10.79 -12.06 -23.26
C GLY A 106 11.29 -11.40 -21.97
N SER A 107 12.16 -12.09 -21.23
CA SER A 107 13.41 -11.58 -20.62
C SER A 107 13.87 -12.64 -19.62
N GLY A 108 15.16 -13.00 -19.68
CA GLY A 108 15.73 -14.05 -18.83
C GLY A 108 15.64 -13.74 -17.33
N PHE A 109 16.01 -14.75 -16.54
CA PHE A 109 16.00 -14.84 -15.06
C PHE A 109 16.01 -13.49 -14.31
N LEU A 110 14.93 -13.22 -13.55
CA LEU A 110 14.74 -12.04 -12.69
C LEU A 110 15.00 -12.37 -11.22
N GLY A 111 16.24 -12.78 -10.94
CA GLY A 111 16.81 -12.78 -9.59
C GLY A 111 17.35 -11.40 -9.18
N PRO A 112 18.12 -11.33 -8.09
CA PRO A 112 18.18 -10.23 -7.12
C PRO A 112 18.68 -8.87 -7.65
N THR A 113 19.38 -8.83 -8.78
CA THR A 113 19.85 -7.59 -9.42
C THR A 113 20.04 -7.78 -10.94
N SER A 114 19.16 -8.53 -11.61
CA SER A 114 19.44 -9.20 -12.88
C SER A 114 20.17 -8.37 -13.96
N TYR A 115 21.47 -8.67 -14.12
CA TYR A 115 22.37 -8.23 -15.18
C TYR A 115 22.33 -9.25 -16.33
N SER A 116 21.90 -8.84 -17.52
CA SER A 116 21.94 -9.66 -18.75
C SER A 116 23.35 -9.81 -19.36
N GLY A 117 24.41 -9.74 -18.56
CA GLY A 117 25.80 -9.81 -19.04
C GLY A 117 26.49 -11.18 -18.89
N ALA A 118 26.04 -12.04 -17.98
CA ALA A 118 26.80 -13.25 -17.61
C ALA A 118 26.51 -14.48 -18.47
N PHE A 119 25.40 -14.51 -19.22
CA PHE A 119 24.94 -15.69 -19.96
C PHE A 119 24.79 -15.50 -21.47
N SER A 120 25.11 -14.33 -22.02
CA SER A 120 24.96 -14.05 -23.46
C SER A 120 26.05 -14.69 -24.33
N ASN A 121 27.16 -15.18 -23.74
CA ASN A 121 28.32 -15.70 -24.48
C ASN A 121 28.50 -17.23 -24.42
N SER A 122 27.56 -17.96 -23.82
CA SER A 122 27.60 -19.42 -23.80
C SER A 122 26.51 -19.96 -24.71
N GLU A 123 26.91 -20.60 -25.81
CA GLU A 123 26.12 -21.51 -26.64
C GLU A 123 25.62 -22.71 -25.80
N LEU A 124 24.80 -22.44 -24.79
CA LEU A 124 24.02 -23.45 -24.10
C LEU A 124 22.65 -23.42 -24.77
N ASP A 125 22.41 -24.44 -25.61
CA ASP A 125 21.13 -24.71 -26.24
C ASP A 125 19.99 -24.47 -25.25
N VAL A 126 19.12 -23.52 -25.59
CA VAL A 126 17.86 -23.29 -24.89
C VAL A 126 17.10 -24.62 -24.94
N VAL A 127 16.95 -25.26 -23.79
CA VAL A 127 16.13 -26.47 -23.67
C VAL A 127 14.69 -26.06 -23.95
N ASP A 128 14.20 -26.40 -25.15
CA ASP A 128 12.79 -26.24 -25.54
C ASP A 128 11.92 -27.04 -24.56
N PHE A 129 11.29 -26.34 -23.60
CA PHE A 129 10.21 -26.93 -22.83
C PHE A 129 9.01 -27.12 -23.78
N PRO A 130 8.47 -28.35 -23.91
CA PRO A 130 7.33 -28.58 -24.79
C PRO A 130 6.14 -27.74 -24.30
N SER A 131 5.75 -26.74 -25.09
CA SER A 131 4.61 -25.88 -24.82
C SER A 131 3.32 -26.69 -24.94
N SER A 132 2.84 -27.18 -23.81
CA SER A 132 1.44 -27.61 -23.68
C SER A 132 0.56 -26.36 -23.71
N THR A 133 0.29 -25.81 -24.90
CA THR A 133 -0.72 -24.77 -25.12
C THR A 133 -2.11 -25.38 -24.95
N LYS A 134 -2.54 -25.60 -23.70
CA LYS A 134 -3.97 -25.75 -23.41
C LYS A 134 -4.54 -24.34 -23.42
N SER A 135 -5.21 -23.96 -24.52
CA SER A 135 -5.91 -22.68 -24.60
C SER A 135 -6.95 -22.61 -23.49
N THR A 136 -6.80 -21.68 -22.55
CA THR A 136 -7.85 -21.33 -21.62
C THR A 136 -9.09 -20.95 -22.43
N PRO A 137 -10.28 -21.54 -22.18
CA PRO A 137 -11.48 -21.16 -22.91
C PRO A 137 -11.78 -19.68 -22.68
N ILE A 138 -11.82 -18.88 -23.75
CA ILE A 138 -12.19 -17.46 -23.68
C ILE A 138 -13.66 -17.38 -23.22
N ASP A 139 -13.93 -16.59 -22.19
CA ASP A 139 -15.27 -16.40 -21.65
C ASP A 139 -16.23 -15.86 -22.73
N PRO A 140 -17.34 -16.58 -23.05
CA PRO A 140 -18.34 -16.13 -24.00
C PRO A 140 -18.94 -14.75 -23.69
N GLN A 141 -19.00 -14.35 -22.41
CA GLN A 141 -19.46 -13.01 -22.02
C GLN A 141 -18.46 -11.92 -22.43
N GLN A 142 -17.16 -12.17 -22.24
CA GLN A 142 -16.12 -11.26 -22.71
C GLN A 142 -16.11 -11.14 -24.23
N VAL A 143 -16.33 -12.24 -24.96
CA VAL A 143 -16.48 -12.21 -26.42
C VAL A 143 -17.67 -11.33 -26.85
N ALA A 144 -18.80 -11.43 -26.15
CA ALA A 144 -19.97 -10.60 -26.43
C ALA A 144 -19.72 -9.11 -26.15
N ARG A 145 -19.09 -8.78 -25.01
CA ARG A 145 -18.68 -7.39 -24.71
C ARG A 145 -17.67 -6.87 -25.73
N GLY A 146 -16.72 -7.69 -26.15
CA GLY A 146 -15.77 -7.35 -27.21
C GLY A 146 -16.47 -7.05 -28.55
N ALA A 147 -17.52 -7.80 -28.91
CA ALA A 147 -18.31 -7.51 -30.11
C ALA A 147 -19.06 -6.17 -30.02
N GLN A 148 -19.48 -5.75 -28.82
CA GLN A 148 -20.07 -4.43 -28.59
C GLN A 148 -19.04 -3.31 -28.76
N VAL A 149 -17.82 -3.48 -28.23
CA VAL A 149 -16.73 -2.51 -28.44
C VAL A 149 -16.36 -2.41 -29.92
N LEU A 150 -16.24 -3.55 -30.62
CA LEU A 150 -15.94 -3.57 -32.06
C LEU A 150 -17.03 -2.91 -32.91
N PHE A 151 -18.27 -2.84 -32.43
CA PHE A 151 -19.34 -2.12 -33.12
C PHE A 151 -19.04 -0.62 -33.23
N LEU A 152 -18.32 -0.04 -32.27
CA LEU A 152 -17.91 1.37 -32.29
C LEU A 152 -16.98 1.70 -33.47
N LEU A 153 -16.32 0.70 -34.06
CA LEU A 153 -15.51 0.88 -35.27
C LEU A 153 -16.33 1.22 -36.51
N GLU A 154 -17.67 1.19 -36.46
CA GLU A 154 -18.51 1.78 -37.52
C GLU A 154 -18.22 3.28 -37.72
N HIS A 155 -17.71 3.97 -36.69
CA HIS A 155 -17.36 5.39 -36.72
C HIS A 155 -15.86 5.66 -36.95
N LEU A 156 -15.09 4.67 -37.40
CA LEU A 156 -13.66 4.82 -37.65
C LEU A 156 -13.27 6.03 -38.55
N PRO A 157 -14.05 6.42 -39.58
CA PRO A 157 -13.74 7.62 -40.37
C PRO A 157 -13.74 8.92 -39.55
N LEU A 158 -14.66 9.05 -38.59
CA LEU A 158 -14.70 10.20 -37.68
C LEU A 158 -13.46 10.20 -36.77
N TYR A 159 -13.06 9.03 -36.27
CA TYR A 159 -11.88 8.88 -35.42
C TYR A 159 -10.59 9.23 -36.18
N ALA A 160 -10.49 8.85 -37.45
CA ALA A 160 -9.38 9.24 -38.32
C ALA A 160 -9.36 10.77 -38.56
N GLU A 161 -10.51 11.40 -38.84
CA GLU A 161 -10.60 12.86 -38.99
C GLU A 161 -10.17 13.61 -37.71
N ILE A 162 -10.57 13.10 -36.53
CA ILE A 162 -10.12 13.63 -35.24
C ILE A 162 -8.61 13.51 -35.10
N SER A 163 -8.03 12.38 -35.51
CA SER A 163 -6.59 12.16 -35.49
C SER A 163 -5.83 13.15 -36.37
N GLU A 164 -6.25 13.31 -37.63
CA GLU A 164 -5.65 14.28 -38.56
C GLU A 164 -5.71 15.71 -38.01
N LYS A 165 -6.87 16.12 -37.48
CA LYS A 165 -7.05 17.46 -36.88
C LYS A 165 -6.19 17.64 -35.63
N ARG A 166 -6.00 16.60 -34.81
CA ARG A 166 -5.10 16.63 -33.67
C ARG A 166 -3.66 16.87 -34.12
N PHE A 167 -3.19 16.11 -35.11
CA PHE A 167 -1.81 16.22 -35.58
C PHE A 167 -1.52 17.53 -36.34
N ALA A 168 -2.55 18.19 -36.88
CA ALA A 168 -2.45 19.55 -37.40
C ALA A 168 -2.20 20.61 -36.30
N VAL A 169 -2.51 20.29 -35.04
CA VAL A 169 -2.24 21.17 -33.87
C VAL A 169 -0.88 20.85 -33.24
N SER A 170 -0.53 19.57 -33.11
CA SER A 170 0.72 19.13 -32.48
C SER A 170 1.18 17.80 -33.08
N THR A 171 2.46 17.70 -33.44
CA THR A 171 3.07 16.51 -34.06
C THR A 171 3.13 15.28 -33.14
N GLY A 172 2.84 15.46 -31.85
CA GLY A 172 2.93 14.41 -30.84
C GLY A 172 4.37 14.13 -30.42
N TRP A 173 4.55 13.72 -29.15
CA TRP A 173 5.86 13.44 -28.57
C TRP A 173 6.19 11.95 -28.45
N VAL A 174 5.21 11.10 -28.12
CA VAL A 174 5.37 9.63 -28.02
C VAL A 174 4.93 8.92 -29.29
N PHE A 175 3.78 9.31 -29.85
CA PHE A 175 3.18 8.70 -31.05
C PHE A 175 3.03 9.76 -32.15
N GLY A 176 3.41 9.38 -33.37
CA GLY A 176 3.28 10.20 -34.57
C GLY A 176 2.07 9.86 -35.43
N ILE A 177 1.81 10.68 -36.44
CA ILE A 177 0.69 10.52 -37.37
C ILE A 177 0.82 9.24 -38.19
N GLU A 178 2.03 8.87 -38.60
CA GLU A 178 2.32 7.70 -39.43
C GLU A 178 1.89 6.40 -38.74
N LEU A 179 2.11 6.31 -37.42
CA LEU A 179 1.68 5.19 -36.60
C LEU A 179 0.15 5.11 -36.55
N MET A 180 -0.49 6.23 -36.24
CA MET A 180 -1.95 6.31 -36.13
C MET A 180 -2.64 6.04 -37.48
N ASP A 181 -2.10 6.56 -38.58
CA ASP A 181 -2.64 6.34 -39.93
C ASP A 181 -2.56 4.88 -40.35
N GLN A 182 -1.44 4.19 -40.09
CA GLN A 182 -1.35 2.74 -40.35
C GLN A 182 -2.33 1.96 -39.48
N LEU A 183 -2.47 2.33 -38.20
CA LEU A 183 -3.44 1.73 -37.28
C LEU A 183 -4.87 1.87 -37.83
N PHE A 184 -5.29 3.09 -38.20
CA PHE A 184 -6.64 3.34 -38.72
C PHE A 184 -6.88 2.60 -40.04
N LYS A 185 -5.90 2.59 -40.94
CA LYS A 185 -5.98 1.89 -42.22
C LYS A 185 -6.20 0.39 -42.02
N VAL A 186 -5.34 -0.27 -41.23
CA VAL A 186 -5.42 -1.72 -41.01
C VAL A 186 -6.70 -2.09 -40.25
N LEU A 187 -7.06 -1.36 -39.18
CA LEU A 187 -8.32 -1.61 -38.48
C LEU A 187 -9.54 -1.44 -39.39
N GLY A 188 -9.52 -0.44 -40.28
CA GLY A 188 -10.59 -0.21 -41.24
C GLY A 188 -10.71 -1.32 -42.28
N GLU A 189 -9.61 -1.92 -42.72
CA GLU A 189 -9.61 -3.11 -43.58
C GLU A 189 -10.13 -4.35 -42.83
N VAL A 190 -9.61 -4.60 -41.62
CA VAL A 190 -10.04 -5.72 -40.75
C VAL A 190 -11.54 -5.65 -40.47
N TYR A 191 -12.05 -4.48 -40.10
CA TYR A 191 -13.47 -4.28 -39.79
C TYR A 191 -14.34 -4.46 -41.03
N ARG A 192 -14.00 -3.81 -42.16
CA ARG A 192 -14.76 -3.94 -43.42
C ARG A 192 -14.81 -5.38 -43.92
N ASN A 193 -13.68 -6.09 -43.90
CA ASN A 193 -13.60 -7.48 -44.34
C ASN A 193 -14.45 -8.40 -43.46
N ALA A 194 -14.50 -8.15 -42.15
CA ALA A 194 -15.31 -8.95 -41.23
C ALA A 194 -16.83 -8.79 -41.48
N ILE A 195 -17.30 -7.59 -41.85
CA ILE A 195 -18.73 -7.31 -42.03
C ILE A 195 -19.23 -7.44 -43.47
N GLN A 196 -18.33 -7.58 -44.46
CA GLN A 196 -18.68 -7.63 -45.88
C GLN A 196 -19.62 -8.80 -46.21
N GLY A 197 -20.70 -8.51 -46.95
CA GLY A 197 -21.63 -9.54 -47.47
C GLY A 197 -22.50 -10.24 -46.42
N SER A 198 -22.54 -9.77 -45.18
CA SER A 198 -23.33 -10.39 -44.09
C SER A 198 -24.67 -9.69 -43.84
N GLY A 199 -25.76 -10.48 -43.74
CA GLY A 199 -27.06 -10.01 -43.27
C GLY A 199 -27.17 -9.84 -41.75
N ASN A 200 -26.19 -10.33 -40.97
CA ASN A 200 -26.13 -10.19 -39.51
C ASN A 200 -24.74 -9.67 -39.09
N LYS A 201 -24.62 -8.35 -38.90
CA LYS A 201 -23.35 -7.69 -38.53
C LYS A 201 -22.83 -8.17 -37.16
N TYR A 202 -23.71 -8.29 -36.16
CA TYR A 202 -23.32 -8.65 -34.80
C TYR A 202 -22.69 -10.05 -34.70
N ALA A 203 -23.23 -11.03 -35.45
CA ALA A 203 -22.65 -12.38 -35.50
C ALA A 203 -21.19 -12.37 -36.01
N ARG A 204 -20.88 -11.52 -37.01
CA ARG A 204 -19.52 -11.36 -37.52
C ARG A 204 -18.59 -10.67 -36.53
N LEU A 205 -19.10 -9.69 -35.78
CA LEU A 205 -18.32 -9.03 -34.73
C LEU A 205 -18.02 -9.96 -33.55
N LEU A 206 -18.87 -10.95 -33.26
CA LEU A 206 -18.54 -12.01 -32.31
C LEU A 206 -17.37 -12.86 -32.79
N ASP A 207 -17.33 -13.22 -34.08
CA ASP A 207 -16.20 -13.97 -34.66
C ASP A 207 -14.92 -13.14 -34.63
N LEU A 208 -15.02 -11.85 -34.98
CA LEU A 208 -13.90 -10.91 -34.92
C LEU A 208 -13.40 -10.70 -33.48
N SER A 209 -14.30 -10.59 -32.52
CA SER A 209 -13.97 -10.49 -31.09
C SER A 209 -13.14 -11.70 -30.62
N ARG A 210 -13.52 -12.92 -31.01
CA ARG A 210 -12.72 -14.13 -30.71
C ARG A 210 -11.33 -14.06 -31.34
N ALA A 211 -11.22 -13.54 -32.56
CA ALA A 211 -9.92 -13.34 -33.21
C ALA A 211 -9.06 -12.34 -32.44
N PHE A 212 -9.62 -11.22 -31.96
CA PHE A 212 -8.90 -10.24 -31.15
C PHE A 212 -8.39 -10.84 -29.84
N PHE A 213 -9.18 -11.64 -29.12
CA PHE A 213 -8.71 -12.35 -27.92
C PHE A 213 -7.58 -13.33 -28.24
N LYS A 214 -7.68 -14.07 -29.35
CA LYS A 214 -6.62 -14.99 -29.80
C LYS A 214 -5.33 -14.24 -30.14
N ASN A 215 -5.45 -13.14 -30.89
CA ASN A 215 -4.28 -12.35 -31.28
C ASN A 215 -3.64 -11.71 -30.05
N THR A 216 -4.43 -11.15 -29.13
CA THR A 216 -3.94 -10.52 -27.88
C THR A 216 -3.21 -11.51 -26.97
N SER A 217 -3.61 -12.78 -26.95
CA SER A 217 -2.93 -13.83 -26.17
C SER A 217 -1.68 -14.42 -26.86
N THR A 218 -1.38 -13.99 -28.09
CA THR A 218 -0.21 -14.46 -28.85
C THR A 218 0.86 -13.35 -28.87
N PRO A 219 2.14 -13.61 -28.53
CA PRO A 219 3.20 -12.61 -28.65
C PRO A 219 3.40 -12.14 -30.11
N ILE A 220 3.79 -10.87 -30.31
CA ILE A 220 4.19 -10.36 -31.63
C ILE A 220 5.65 -10.71 -31.84
N VAL A 221 5.95 -11.50 -32.87
CA VAL A 221 7.33 -11.85 -33.24
C VAL A 221 7.88 -10.76 -34.17
N THR A 222 8.99 -10.14 -33.78
CA THR A 222 9.64 -9.05 -34.53
C THR A 222 10.89 -9.53 -35.27
N HIS A 223 11.26 -8.83 -36.34
CA HIS A 223 12.54 -8.98 -37.02
C HIS A 223 13.08 -7.62 -37.47
N GLU A 224 14.39 -7.50 -37.63
CA GLU A 224 15.09 -6.22 -37.82
C GLU A 224 14.61 -5.44 -39.05
N SER A 225 14.28 -6.15 -40.13
CA SER A 225 13.79 -5.56 -41.39
C SER A 225 12.27 -5.32 -41.43
N MET A 226 11.57 -5.51 -40.31
CA MET A 226 10.11 -5.38 -40.26
C MET A 226 9.68 -3.93 -40.52
N SER A 227 8.81 -3.75 -41.50
CA SER A 227 8.20 -2.44 -41.79
C SER A 227 7.09 -2.09 -40.80
N LEU A 228 6.75 -0.81 -40.71
CA LEU A 228 5.63 -0.34 -39.89
C LEU A 228 4.31 -1.04 -40.29
N ALA A 229 4.06 -1.20 -41.59
CA ALA A 229 2.84 -1.83 -42.10
C ALA A 229 2.76 -3.32 -41.73
N GLU A 230 3.88 -4.05 -41.81
CA GLU A 230 3.95 -5.45 -41.38
C GLU A 230 3.67 -5.59 -39.88
N TYR A 231 4.29 -4.76 -39.05
CA TYR A 231 4.04 -4.76 -37.61
C TYR A 231 2.57 -4.48 -37.28
N PHE A 232 1.98 -3.43 -37.88
CA PHE A 232 0.58 -3.08 -37.63
C PHE A 232 -0.42 -4.08 -38.21
N SER A 233 -0.05 -4.88 -39.21
CA SER A 233 -0.87 -6.00 -39.68
C SER A 233 -1.08 -7.07 -38.58
N LEU A 234 -0.09 -7.22 -37.68
CA LEU A 234 -0.13 -8.14 -36.54
C LEU A 234 -0.70 -7.45 -35.28
N ALA A 235 -0.32 -6.19 -35.04
CA ALA A 235 -0.68 -5.47 -33.83
C ALA A 235 -2.12 -4.95 -33.84
N SER A 236 -2.62 -4.43 -34.97
CA SER A 236 -3.92 -3.76 -35.03
C SER A 236 -5.10 -4.63 -34.59
N PRO A 237 -5.23 -5.91 -35.00
CA PRO A 237 -6.37 -6.73 -34.61
C PRO A 237 -6.23 -7.30 -33.19
N ARG A 238 -5.89 -6.46 -32.21
CA ARG A 238 -5.70 -6.79 -30.80
C ARG A 238 -6.35 -5.76 -29.87
N TRP A 239 -6.66 -6.17 -28.64
CA TRP A 239 -7.36 -5.30 -27.68
C TRP A 239 -6.48 -4.16 -27.16
N GLU A 240 -5.16 -4.33 -27.07
CA GLU A 240 -4.27 -3.26 -26.59
C GLU A 240 -4.29 -2.06 -27.56
N ILE A 241 -4.29 -2.33 -28.87
CA ILE A 241 -4.37 -1.29 -29.91
C ILE A 241 -5.73 -0.59 -29.95
N LEU A 242 -6.83 -1.31 -29.71
CA LEU A 242 -8.14 -0.65 -29.57
C LEU A 242 -8.19 0.27 -28.36
N SER A 243 -7.58 -0.12 -27.24
CA SER A 243 -7.44 0.77 -26.10
C SER A 243 -6.68 2.05 -26.47
N LEU A 244 -5.52 1.91 -27.14
CA LEU A 244 -4.72 3.04 -27.62
C LEU A 244 -5.54 3.98 -28.51
N LEU A 245 -6.29 3.44 -29.48
CA LEU A 245 -7.16 4.22 -30.38
C LEU A 245 -8.18 5.03 -29.59
N PHE A 246 -8.95 4.39 -28.71
CA PHE A 246 -10.03 5.09 -27.99
C PHE A 246 -9.46 6.12 -27.01
N ALA A 247 -8.40 5.79 -26.27
CA ALA A 247 -7.74 6.75 -25.38
C ALA A 247 -7.18 7.96 -26.16
N PHE A 248 -6.58 7.72 -27.33
CA PHE A 248 -6.05 8.77 -28.20
C PHE A 248 -7.16 9.69 -28.72
N VAL A 249 -8.21 9.11 -29.33
CA VAL A 249 -9.34 9.87 -29.88
C VAL A 249 -10.03 10.68 -28.79
N GLY A 250 -10.28 10.06 -27.63
CA GLY A 250 -10.84 10.73 -26.47
C GLY A 250 -10.01 11.92 -26.01
N THR A 251 -8.68 11.75 -25.90
CA THR A 251 -7.74 12.83 -25.54
C THR A 251 -7.74 13.95 -26.59
N ALA A 252 -7.72 13.60 -27.87
CA ALA A 252 -7.69 14.54 -28.99
C ALA A 252 -8.88 15.52 -28.97
N THR A 253 -10.05 15.10 -28.46
CA THR A 253 -11.22 15.99 -28.35
C THR A 253 -11.02 17.18 -27.41
N TYR A 254 -10.10 17.10 -26.44
CA TYR A 254 -9.73 18.22 -25.56
C TYR A 254 -8.85 19.25 -26.29
N GLN A 255 -8.05 18.77 -27.23
CA GLN A 255 -6.98 19.54 -27.89
C GLN A 255 -7.49 20.26 -29.14
N ILE A 256 -8.58 19.77 -29.74
CA ILE A 256 -9.19 20.38 -30.92
C ILE A 256 -10.21 21.46 -30.50
N PRO A 257 -10.13 22.69 -31.05
CA PRO A 257 -11.08 23.77 -30.75
C PRO A 257 -12.56 23.37 -30.92
N PRO A 258 -13.51 23.97 -30.17
CA PRO A 258 -14.93 23.64 -30.19
C PRO A 258 -15.51 23.51 -31.60
N HIS A 259 -15.31 24.55 -32.43
CA HIS A 259 -15.79 24.65 -33.81
C HIS A 259 -15.05 23.73 -34.81
N GLY A 260 -13.95 23.10 -34.39
CA GLY A 260 -13.08 22.33 -35.28
C GLY A 260 -13.62 20.96 -35.70
N LEU A 261 -14.62 20.41 -35.00
CA LEU A 261 -15.13 19.04 -35.26
C LEU A 261 -16.53 18.98 -35.88
N GLY A 262 -17.24 20.10 -36.03
CA GLY A 262 -18.60 20.10 -36.58
C GLY A 262 -19.65 19.34 -35.74
N LEU A 263 -19.31 18.96 -34.51
CA LEU A 263 -20.16 18.20 -33.57
C LEU A 263 -21.07 19.09 -32.71
N GLU A 264 -21.36 20.32 -33.17
CA GLU A 264 -21.98 21.36 -32.32
C GLU A 264 -23.51 21.25 -32.24
N HIS A 265 -24.17 20.49 -33.12
CA HIS A 265 -25.63 20.42 -33.26
C HIS A 265 -26.20 19.00 -33.47
N GLN A 266 -25.58 17.97 -32.90
CA GLN A 266 -26.14 16.61 -32.92
C GLN A 266 -26.34 16.09 -31.49
N ASP A 267 -27.26 15.14 -31.32
CA ASP A 267 -27.75 14.54 -30.06
C ASP A 267 -26.69 14.36 -28.95
N GLU A 268 -27.09 14.23 -27.68
CA GLU A 268 -26.17 14.07 -26.52
C GLU A 268 -25.03 13.04 -26.77
N ILE A 269 -25.32 11.99 -27.54
CA ILE A 269 -24.40 10.89 -27.88
C ILE A 269 -23.34 11.31 -28.94
N THR A 270 -23.66 12.22 -29.85
CA THR A 270 -22.77 12.75 -30.92
C THR A 270 -22.03 14.03 -30.52
N SER A 271 -22.27 14.54 -29.31
CA SER A 271 -21.49 15.64 -28.74
C SER A 271 -20.03 15.23 -28.46
N LYS A 272 -19.11 16.21 -28.39
CA LYS A 272 -17.72 15.95 -27.95
C LYS A 272 -17.66 15.24 -26.59
N GLU A 273 -18.58 15.57 -25.69
CA GLU A 273 -18.65 14.98 -24.36
C GLU A 273 -19.14 13.54 -24.39
N GLY A 274 -20.19 13.25 -25.15
CA GLY A 274 -20.65 11.88 -25.40
C GLY A 274 -19.54 11.01 -25.97
N LEU A 275 -18.79 11.55 -26.94
CA LEU A 275 -17.66 10.84 -27.54
C LEU A 275 -16.54 10.55 -26.53
N ARG A 276 -16.24 11.48 -25.60
CA ARG A 276 -15.25 11.25 -24.54
C ARG A 276 -15.69 10.10 -23.64
N GLN A 277 -16.92 10.11 -23.14
CA GLN A 277 -17.40 9.06 -22.24
C GLN A 277 -17.38 7.67 -22.92
N ILE A 278 -17.78 7.60 -24.19
CA ILE A 278 -17.74 6.36 -24.99
C ILE A 278 -16.29 5.88 -25.14
N CYS A 279 -15.36 6.76 -25.52
CA CYS A 279 -13.95 6.41 -25.68
C CYS A 279 -13.32 5.93 -24.37
N MET A 280 -13.63 6.58 -23.24
CA MET A 280 -13.13 6.21 -21.92
C MET A 280 -13.57 4.79 -21.53
N GLN A 281 -14.88 4.51 -21.65
CA GLN A 281 -15.42 3.18 -21.34
C GLN A 281 -14.88 2.10 -22.28
N ALA A 282 -14.77 2.39 -23.57
CA ALA A 282 -14.24 1.46 -24.57
C ALA A 282 -12.76 1.13 -24.30
N SER A 283 -11.94 2.15 -24.04
CA SER A 283 -10.52 1.98 -23.71
C SER A 283 -10.34 1.19 -22.41
N GLN A 284 -11.07 1.54 -21.34
CA GLN A 284 -10.99 0.84 -20.06
C GLN A 284 -11.44 -0.64 -20.19
N THR A 285 -12.49 -0.91 -20.98
CA THR A 285 -12.94 -2.28 -21.26
C THR A 285 -11.88 -3.08 -22.00
N CYS A 286 -11.21 -2.47 -22.98
CA CYS A 286 -10.09 -3.11 -23.69
C CYS A 286 -8.91 -3.43 -22.77
N LEU A 287 -8.50 -2.49 -21.90
CA LEU A 287 -7.45 -2.74 -20.91
C LEU A 287 -7.83 -3.85 -19.93
N GLN A 288 -9.09 -3.91 -19.49
CA GLN A 288 -9.58 -5.03 -18.68
C GLN A 288 -9.41 -6.36 -19.42
N PHE A 289 -9.75 -6.45 -20.71
CA PHE A 289 -9.50 -7.69 -21.48
C PHE A 289 -8.02 -8.08 -21.50
N CYS A 290 -7.11 -7.10 -21.64
CA CYS A 290 -5.68 -7.35 -21.61
C CYS A 290 -5.23 -7.88 -20.23
N ASN A 291 -5.72 -7.29 -19.15
CA ASN A 291 -5.43 -7.74 -17.78
C ASN A 291 -5.94 -9.16 -17.52
N HIS A 292 -7.14 -9.52 -18.01
CA HIS A 292 -7.67 -10.89 -17.89
C HIS A 292 -6.83 -11.92 -18.66
N LEU A 293 -6.20 -11.53 -19.77
CA LEU A 293 -5.32 -12.39 -20.56
C LEU A 293 -3.91 -12.50 -19.97
N GLY A 294 -3.49 -11.57 -19.12
CA GLY A 294 -2.13 -11.52 -18.58
C GLY A 294 -1.06 -11.24 -19.64
N THR A 295 -1.42 -10.53 -20.72
CA THR A 295 -0.49 -10.23 -21.81
C THR A 295 0.42 -9.05 -21.44
N LEU A 296 1.71 -9.15 -21.75
CA LEU A 296 2.67 -8.04 -21.72
C LEU A 296 3.18 -7.77 -23.15
N SER A 297 3.09 -6.53 -23.63
CA SER A 297 3.47 -6.17 -25.01
C SER A 297 3.78 -4.67 -25.14
N ASP A 298 4.57 -4.29 -26.16
CA ASP A 298 4.80 -2.87 -26.47
C ASP A 298 3.47 -2.10 -26.66
N PRO A 299 2.48 -2.59 -27.44
CA PRO A 299 1.17 -1.95 -27.57
C PRO A 299 0.42 -1.76 -26.25
N LEU A 300 0.58 -2.67 -25.28
CA LEU A 300 -0.02 -2.49 -23.95
C LEU A 300 0.57 -1.29 -23.23
N SER A 301 1.91 -1.16 -23.24
CA SER A 301 2.57 -0.01 -22.62
C SER A 301 2.13 1.32 -23.26
N TRP A 302 1.97 1.34 -24.58
CA TRP A 302 1.49 2.51 -25.33
C TRP A 302 0.06 2.88 -24.94
N ALA A 303 -0.82 1.88 -24.91
CA ALA A 303 -2.22 2.05 -24.56
C ALA A 303 -2.41 2.54 -23.13
N MET A 304 -1.65 1.98 -22.18
CA MET A 304 -1.71 2.38 -20.78
C MET A 304 -1.21 3.82 -20.59
N LEU A 305 -0.08 4.18 -21.20
CA LEU A 305 0.45 5.54 -21.15
C LEU A 305 -0.56 6.55 -21.73
N GLN A 306 -1.12 6.26 -22.91
CA GLN A 306 -2.13 7.13 -23.51
C GLN A 306 -3.42 7.20 -22.69
N HIS A 307 -3.83 6.10 -22.05
CA HIS A 307 -5.00 6.06 -21.18
C HIS A 307 -4.79 6.86 -19.88
N ALA A 308 -3.59 6.85 -19.31
CA ALA A 308 -3.27 7.68 -18.15
C ALA A 308 -3.33 9.18 -18.46
N ILE A 309 -2.79 9.58 -19.60
CA ILE A 309 -2.93 10.95 -20.12
C ILE A 309 -4.42 11.28 -20.30
N TYR A 310 -5.21 10.32 -20.79
CA TYR A 310 -6.64 10.54 -20.97
C TYR A 310 -7.39 10.73 -19.65
N LEU A 311 -7.07 9.91 -18.64
CA LEU A 311 -7.60 10.04 -17.28
C LEU A 311 -7.27 11.40 -16.66
N SER A 312 -6.05 11.90 -16.83
CA SER A 312 -5.66 13.20 -16.27
C SER A 312 -6.45 14.36 -16.90
N HIS A 313 -6.74 14.31 -18.20
CA HIS A 313 -7.59 15.32 -18.86
C HIS A 313 -9.06 15.23 -18.41
N MET A 314 -9.58 14.02 -18.25
CA MET A 314 -10.99 13.80 -17.89
C MET A 314 -11.30 14.07 -16.42
N HIS A 315 -10.43 13.64 -15.52
CA HIS A 315 -10.69 13.64 -14.07
C HIS A 315 -9.75 14.52 -13.27
N GLY A 316 -8.64 14.95 -13.87
CA GLY A 316 -7.63 15.78 -13.22
C GLY A 316 -6.47 14.94 -12.70
N SER A 317 -5.34 15.61 -12.50
CA SER A 317 -4.12 14.98 -11.99
C SER A 317 -4.19 14.62 -10.51
N SER A 318 -5.17 15.15 -9.77
CA SER A 318 -5.46 14.79 -8.38
C SER A 318 -6.31 13.52 -8.22
N ASP A 319 -6.86 12.96 -9.30
CA ASP A 319 -7.73 11.80 -9.21
C ASP A 319 -6.93 10.50 -8.95
N HIS A 320 -7.36 9.73 -7.96
CA HIS A 320 -6.71 8.47 -7.59
C HIS A 320 -6.58 7.46 -8.74
N ARG A 321 -7.48 7.47 -9.73
CA ARG A 321 -7.43 6.58 -10.91
C ARG A 321 -6.21 6.87 -11.77
N THR A 322 -5.87 8.15 -11.92
CA THR A 322 -4.66 8.59 -12.61
C THR A 322 -3.40 8.05 -11.90
N TRP A 323 -3.41 7.99 -10.57
CA TRP A 323 -2.28 7.49 -9.77
C TRP A 323 -2.15 5.97 -9.78
N GLN A 324 -3.28 5.26 -9.76
CA GLN A 324 -3.31 3.81 -9.89
C GLN A 324 -2.70 3.41 -11.25
N MET A 325 -3.15 4.06 -12.32
CA MET A 325 -2.65 3.79 -13.67
C MET A 325 -1.14 4.06 -13.80
N LEU A 326 -0.59 5.07 -13.10
CA LEU A 326 0.87 5.27 -13.07
C LEU A 326 1.62 4.07 -12.48
N GLY A 327 1.08 3.44 -11.43
CA GLY A 327 1.65 2.23 -10.85
C GLY A 327 1.69 1.07 -11.85
N ASP A 328 0.59 0.89 -12.58
CA ASP A 328 0.49 -0.14 -13.63
C ASP A 328 1.47 0.15 -14.79
N ILE A 329 1.56 1.41 -15.26
CA ILE A 329 2.51 1.81 -16.31
C ILE A 329 3.95 1.55 -15.87
N THR A 330 4.32 1.96 -14.65
CA THR A 330 5.67 1.79 -14.10
C THR A 330 6.06 0.31 -14.11
N THR A 331 5.15 -0.55 -13.65
CA THR A 331 5.35 -2.00 -13.64
C THR A 331 5.54 -2.55 -15.06
N THR A 332 4.68 -2.13 -15.99
CA THR A 332 4.71 -2.57 -17.40
C THR A 332 6.00 -2.16 -18.11
N VAL A 333 6.45 -0.91 -17.99
CA VAL A 333 7.67 -0.44 -18.67
C VAL A 333 8.94 -1.08 -18.09
N PHE A 334 8.94 -1.42 -16.80
CA PHE A 334 10.03 -2.16 -16.17
C PHE A 334 10.05 -3.62 -16.58
N ALA A 335 8.88 -4.28 -16.61
CA ALA A 335 8.75 -5.65 -17.07
C ALA A 335 9.15 -5.82 -18.54
N LEU A 336 8.91 -4.80 -19.38
CA LEU A 336 9.38 -4.75 -20.77
C LEU A 336 10.87 -4.38 -20.92
N GLY A 337 11.57 -4.06 -19.83
CA GLY A 337 12.99 -3.68 -19.87
C GLY A 337 13.27 -2.31 -20.45
N LEU A 338 12.27 -1.44 -20.64
CA LEU A 338 12.43 -0.14 -21.33
C LEU A 338 13.30 0.87 -20.56
N HIS A 339 13.53 0.61 -19.27
CA HIS A 339 14.35 1.41 -18.35
C HIS A 339 15.85 1.16 -18.50
N GLN A 340 16.26 0.24 -19.38
CA GLN A 340 17.65 -0.14 -19.62
C GLN A 340 18.01 0.06 -21.11
N PRO A 341 19.29 0.06 -21.49
CA PRO A 341 19.68 0.09 -22.89
C PRO A 341 19.11 -1.11 -23.64
N ASP A 342 18.65 -0.87 -24.86
CA ASP A 342 18.04 -1.92 -25.66
C ASP A 342 19.06 -3.03 -25.97
N THR A 343 18.73 -4.25 -25.57
CA THR A 343 19.53 -5.46 -25.85
C THR A 343 18.89 -6.33 -26.94
N ASP A 344 17.69 -5.97 -27.41
CA ASP A 344 16.95 -6.69 -28.43
C ASP A 344 17.53 -6.40 -29.82
N THR A 345 18.28 -7.35 -30.36
CA THR A 345 18.83 -7.28 -31.72
C THR A 345 17.78 -7.53 -32.79
N THR A 346 16.61 -8.07 -32.44
CA THR A 346 15.55 -8.48 -33.39
C THR A 346 14.50 -7.41 -33.63
N ALA A 347 14.36 -6.40 -32.76
CA ALA A 347 13.39 -5.33 -32.96
C ALA A 347 13.77 -4.40 -34.13
N PRO A 348 12.82 -4.00 -35.00
CA PRO A 348 13.07 -3.03 -36.05
C PRO A 348 13.32 -1.63 -35.47
N PHE A 349 14.07 -0.80 -36.21
CA PHE A 349 14.51 0.54 -35.76
C PHE A 349 13.37 1.40 -35.22
N PHE A 350 12.22 1.46 -35.92
CA PHE A 350 11.11 2.30 -35.49
C PHE A 350 10.58 1.89 -34.11
N LEU A 351 10.53 0.58 -33.83
CA LEU A 351 10.04 0.04 -32.55
C LEU A 351 11.00 0.41 -31.43
N LYS A 352 12.32 0.36 -31.68
CA LYS A 352 13.35 0.78 -30.72
C LYS A 352 13.20 2.27 -30.36
N GLU A 353 13.00 3.13 -31.35
CA GLU A 353 12.76 4.56 -31.10
C GLU A 353 11.41 4.81 -30.39
N THR A 354 10.35 4.07 -30.72
CA THR A 354 9.07 4.15 -30.00
C THR A 354 9.19 3.68 -28.54
N ARG A 355 9.98 2.64 -28.26
CA ARG A 355 10.28 2.17 -26.89
C ARG A 355 10.97 3.25 -26.05
N LYS A 356 11.99 3.91 -26.60
CA LYS A 356 12.67 5.05 -25.95
C LYS A 356 11.68 6.17 -25.62
N ARG A 357 10.85 6.58 -26.60
CA ARG A 357 9.83 7.62 -26.41
C ARG A 357 8.77 7.22 -25.39
N THR A 358 8.40 5.95 -25.32
CA THR A 358 7.45 5.42 -24.33
C THR A 358 8.05 5.48 -22.92
N MET A 359 9.31 5.07 -22.74
CA MET A 359 10.01 5.18 -21.45
C MET A 359 10.12 6.64 -21.00
N VAL A 360 10.50 7.55 -21.91
CA VAL A 360 10.55 8.99 -21.62
C VAL A 360 9.17 9.53 -21.23
N GLY A 361 8.11 9.12 -21.94
CA GLY A 361 6.74 9.51 -21.61
C GLY A 361 6.29 9.04 -20.23
N ALA A 362 6.57 7.77 -19.88
CA ALA A 362 6.27 7.23 -18.55
C ALA A 362 7.06 7.95 -17.44
N TYR A 363 8.35 8.22 -17.67
CA TYR A 363 9.21 8.94 -16.74
C TYR A 363 8.74 10.39 -16.54
N ALA A 364 8.43 11.11 -17.62
CA ALA A 364 7.94 12.49 -17.55
C ALA A 364 6.59 12.58 -16.82
N PHE A 365 5.66 11.64 -17.10
CA PHE A 365 4.35 11.58 -16.44
C PHE A 365 4.46 11.27 -14.93
N ASP A 366 5.41 10.42 -14.54
CA ASP A 366 5.75 10.20 -13.13
C ASP A 366 6.19 11.52 -12.46
N LYS A 367 7.07 12.30 -13.10
CA LYS A 367 7.56 13.56 -12.52
C LYS A 367 6.49 14.63 -12.44
N GLU A 368 5.64 14.73 -13.46
CA GLU A 368 4.50 15.65 -13.45
C GLU A 368 3.59 15.38 -12.25
N LEU A 369 3.21 14.11 -12.04
CA LEU A 369 2.39 13.72 -10.89
C LEU A 369 3.14 13.84 -9.55
N ALA A 370 4.43 13.53 -9.51
CA ALA A 370 5.24 13.66 -8.29
C ALA A 370 5.34 15.12 -7.83
N THR A 371 5.57 16.05 -8.75
CA THR A 371 5.56 17.49 -8.49
C THR A 371 4.18 17.97 -8.07
N PHE A 372 3.13 17.59 -8.79
CA PHE A 372 1.77 18.02 -8.48
C PHE A 372 1.29 17.55 -7.10
N LEU A 373 1.65 16.33 -6.69
CA LEU A 373 1.24 15.74 -5.42
C LEU A 373 2.26 15.99 -4.30
N GLY A 374 3.42 16.57 -4.61
CA GLY A 374 4.59 16.67 -3.74
C GLY A 374 4.94 15.35 -3.05
N ARG A 375 4.98 14.26 -3.83
CA ARG A 375 5.37 12.91 -3.38
C ARG A 375 6.69 12.49 -4.05
N PRO A 376 7.44 11.53 -3.47
CA PRO A 376 8.59 10.94 -4.16
C PRO A 376 8.18 10.36 -5.52
N PRO A 377 8.96 10.59 -6.59
CA PRO A 377 8.74 9.94 -7.88
C PRO A 377 8.89 8.42 -7.80
N ARG A 378 8.12 7.66 -8.61
CA ARG A 378 8.18 6.19 -8.68
C ARG A 378 9.30 5.66 -9.55
N ILE A 379 9.62 6.34 -10.65
CA ILE A 379 10.65 5.93 -11.61
C ILE A 379 11.92 6.73 -11.34
N CYS A 380 12.79 6.27 -10.44
CA CYS A 380 13.99 7.04 -10.09
C CYS A 380 15.08 6.91 -11.18
N TRP A 381 15.60 8.04 -11.66
CA TRP A 381 16.65 8.05 -12.69
C TRP A 381 17.93 7.35 -12.22
N ARG A 382 18.22 7.31 -10.92
CA ARG A 382 19.43 6.66 -10.36
C ARG A 382 19.47 5.15 -10.61
N TYR A 383 18.31 4.54 -10.81
CA TYR A 383 18.16 3.11 -11.06
C TYR A 383 17.73 2.80 -12.49
N CYS A 384 17.58 3.82 -13.34
CA CYS A 384 17.18 3.67 -14.74
C CYS A 384 18.28 4.21 -15.66
N ASN A 385 18.61 3.48 -16.72
CA ASN A 385 19.46 3.98 -17.79
C ASN A 385 18.59 4.38 -18.99
N ILE A 386 17.88 5.51 -18.81
CA ILE A 386 16.92 6.02 -19.80
C ILE A 386 17.67 6.56 -21.01
N GLN A 387 17.41 5.96 -22.17
CA GLN A 387 18.02 6.32 -23.44
C GLN A 387 17.35 7.57 -24.03
N TYR A 388 18.13 8.55 -24.49
CA TYR A 388 17.60 9.67 -25.25
C TYR A 388 17.08 9.19 -26.62
N PRO A 389 15.83 9.50 -27.00
CA PRO A 389 15.34 9.23 -28.36
C PRO A 389 16.07 10.11 -29.37
N LEU A 390 16.18 9.67 -30.63
CA LEU A 390 16.81 10.47 -31.67
C LEU A 390 15.91 11.64 -32.09
N ASP A 391 16.53 12.76 -32.43
CA ASP A 391 15.85 13.96 -32.91
C ASP A 391 15.45 13.84 -34.39
N MET A 392 14.58 12.88 -34.66
CA MET A 392 14.08 12.55 -35.99
C MET A 392 12.56 12.74 -36.02
N SER A 393 12.03 13.12 -37.19
CA SER A 393 10.58 13.11 -37.40
C SER A 393 10.06 11.67 -37.38
N HIS A 394 8.77 11.50 -37.11
CA HIS A 394 8.15 10.17 -37.14
C HIS A 394 8.19 9.56 -38.56
N GLU A 395 8.07 10.38 -39.61
CA GLU A 395 8.32 9.99 -41.01
C GLU A 395 9.75 9.44 -41.21
N GLU A 396 10.78 10.15 -40.72
CA GLU A 396 12.19 9.73 -40.82
C GLU A 396 12.45 8.41 -40.05
N ILE A 397 11.74 8.18 -38.94
CA ILE A 397 11.87 6.97 -38.10
C ILE A 397 11.33 5.72 -38.81
N VAL A 398 10.25 5.86 -39.57
CA VAL A 398 9.58 4.73 -40.25
C VAL A 398 9.97 4.59 -41.72
N ALA A 399 10.84 5.49 -42.22
CA ALA A 399 11.30 5.50 -43.60
C ALA A 399 12.18 4.31 -43.96
N GLU A 400 12.31 4.09 -45.27
CA GLU A 400 13.25 3.12 -45.85
C GLU A 400 14.69 3.40 -45.41
N PRO A 401 15.55 2.37 -45.29
CA PRO A 401 16.91 2.50 -44.74
C PRO A 401 17.73 3.65 -45.33
N ALA A 402 17.68 3.87 -46.65
CA ALA A 402 18.43 4.95 -47.29
C ALA A 402 18.04 6.36 -46.83
N ILE A 403 16.74 6.61 -46.61
CA ILE A 403 16.24 7.92 -46.14
C ILE A 403 16.54 8.08 -44.65
N ARG A 404 16.31 7.01 -43.88
CA ARG A 404 16.59 6.96 -42.44
C ARG A 404 18.06 7.20 -42.15
N ASP A 405 18.96 6.51 -42.83
CA ASP A 405 20.41 6.63 -42.61
C ASP A 405 20.91 8.02 -43.02
N ALA A 406 20.32 8.62 -44.05
CA ALA A 406 20.56 10.02 -44.42
C ALA A 406 20.05 11.01 -43.35
N ALA A 407 18.95 10.71 -42.66
CA ALA A 407 18.46 11.50 -41.54
C ALA A 407 19.35 11.35 -40.30
N ILE A 408 19.82 10.14 -39.99
CA ILE A 408 20.80 9.87 -38.93
C ILE A 408 22.10 10.64 -39.18
N ALA A 409 22.57 10.71 -40.42
CA ALA A 409 23.75 11.50 -40.79
C ALA A 409 23.59 13.02 -40.61
N ARG A 410 22.36 13.52 -40.43
CA ARG A 410 22.04 14.92 -40.08
C ARG A 410 21.83 15.12 -38.57
N LEU A 411 22.24 14.17 -37.75
CA LEU A 411 22.28 14.32 -36.31
C LEU A 411 23.70 14.66 -35.85
N ASP A 412 23.80 15.45 -34.78
CA ASP A 412 25.06 15.65 -34.07
C ASP A 412 25.44 14.40 -33.25
N PRO A 413 26.65 14.33 -32.66
CA PRO A 413 27.07 13.18 -31.86
C PRO A 413 26.18 12.86 -30.66
N GLU A 414 25.43 13.84 -30.14
CA GLU A 414 24.49 13.66 -29.03
C GLU A 414 23.11 13.19 -29.52
N GLY A 415 22.83 13.25 -30.83
CA GLY A 415 21.60 12.83 -31.47
C GLY A 415 20.58 13.94 -31.70
N TRP A 416 20.99 15.22 -31.64
CA TRP A 416 20.17 16.38 -32.01
C TRP A 416 20.23 16.64 -33.50
N ASN A 417 19.14 17.16 -34.08
CA ASN A 417 19.14 17.51 -35.49
C ASN A 417 19.95 18.80 -35.73
N ILE A 418 20.85 18.76 -36.72
CA ILE A 418 21.66 19.94 -37.09
C ILE A 418 20.84 21.00 -37.85
N ASP A 419 19.64 20.64 -38.30
CA ASP A 419 18.73 21.53 -39.03
C ASP A 419 18.09 22.58 -38.09
N GLY A 420 18.18 22.41 -36.76
CA GLY A 420 17.57 23.28 -35.76
C GLY A 420 16.03 23.24 -35.74
N ARG A 421 15.43 22.16 -36.26
CA ARG A 421 13.98 21.98 -36.35
C ARG A 421 13.38 21.38 -35.08
N ILE A 422 12.35 22.01 -34.53
CA ILE A 422 11.71 21.58 -33.26
C ILE A 422 10.64 20.51 -33.52
N ASP A 423 10.07 20.49 -34.73
CA ASP A 423 8.96 19.62 -35.12
C ASP A 423 9.35 18.16 -35.38
N LYS A 424 10.63 17.82 -35.22
CA LYS A 424 11.19 16.46 -35.31
C LYS A 424 11.07 15.69 -33.98
N GLY A 425 12.18 15.32 -33.36
CA GLY A 425 12.22 14.59 -32.08
C GLY A 425 12.69 15.45 -30.90
N ALA A 426 12.98 16.73 -31.14
CA ALA A 426 13.53 17.66 -30.16
C ALA A 426 12.69 17.75 -28.88
N ASN A 427 11.36 17.71 -29.01
CA ASN A 427 10.43 17.78 -27.88
C ASN A 427 10.57 16.61 -26.90
N ALA A 428 10.72 15.38 -27.40
CA ALA A 428 10.88 14.21 -26.52
C ALA A 428 12.21 14.28 -25.74
N ARG A 429 13.27 14.76 -26.41
CA ARG A 429 14.60 14.93 -25.80
C ARG A 429 14.63 16.06 -24.78
N ALA A 430 14.05 17.21 -25.11
CA ALA A 430 13.92 18.35 -24.21
C ALA A 430 13.05 17.99 -22.99
N GLY A 431 11.96 17.25 -23.20
CA GLY A 431 11.11 16.74 -22.12
C GLY A 431 11.85 15.81 -21.15
N LEU A 432 12.73 14.93 -21.65
CA LEU A 432 13.58 14.10 -20.79
C LEU A 432 14.56 14.95 -19.98
N ALA A 433 15.24 15.91 -20.62
CA ALA A 433 16.17 16.82 -19.94
C ALA A 433 15.48 17.61 -18.83
N ALA A 434 14.31 18.21 -19.12
CA ALA A 434 13.51 18.91 -18.12
C ALA A 434 13.06 17.98 -16.99
N SER A 435 12.67 16.74 -17.29
CA SER A 435 12.23 15.78 -16.27
C SER A 435 13.37 15.31 -15.34
N ILE A 436 14.61 15.21 -15.84
CA ILE A 436 15.79 14.95 -15.01
C ILE A 436 16.07 16.11 -14.07
N ASP A 437 15.99 17.34 -14.57
CA ASP A 437 16.13 18.54 -13.75
C ASP A 437 15.02 18.65 -12.68
N LYS A 438 13.78 18.31 -13.05
CA LYS A 438 12.63 18.22 -12.16
C LYS A 438 12.88 17.25 -11.01
N GLU A 439 13.37 16.05 -11.30
CA GLU A 439 13.69 15.07 -10.25
C GLU A 439 14.80 15.56 -9.32
N ASN A 440 15.83 16.26 -9.84
CA ASN A 440 16.87 16.86 -9.00
C ASN A 440 16.30 17.93 -8.05
N ALA A 441 15.37 18.76 -8.54
CA ALA A 441 14.69 19.76 -7.72
C ALA A 441 13.81 19.09 -6.65
N LEU A 442 13.05 18.06 -7.02
CA LEU A 442 12.22 17.27 -6.10
C LEU A 442 13.02 16.54 -5.04
N GLU A 443 14.20 16.01 -5.39
CA GLU A 443 15.09 15.37 -4.42
C GLU A 443 15.46 16.35 -3.30
N ILE A 444 15.73 17.61 -3.64
CA ILE A 444 16.05 18.64 -2.65
C ILE A 444 14.82 19.11 -1.88
N SER A 445 13.70 19.35 -2.58
CA SER A 445 12.48 19.90 -1.96
C SER A 445 11.80 18.93 -1.01
N LEU A 446 11.81 17.63 -1.35
CA LEU A 446 11.13 16.57 -0.59
C LEU A 446 12.01 15.89 0.46
N SER A 447 13.33 16.10 0.46
CA SER A 447 14.21 15.46 1.44
C SER A 447 14.02 16.00 2.85
N ASN A 448 13.91 15.12 3.84
CA ASN A 448 13.61 15.48 5.23
C ASN A 448 14.84 15.97 6.03
N ARG A 449 16.06 15.59 5.62
CA ARG A 449 17.32 15.97 6.29
C ARG A 449 18.38 16.28 5.24
N LEU A 450 18.64 17.56 5.01
CA LEU A 450 19.69 18.00 4.10
C LEU A 450 20.63 18.97 4.80
N ASP A 451 21.84 18.49 5.13
CA ASP A 451 22.94 19.37 5.48
C ASP A 451 23.34 20.22 4.26
N GLY A 452 23.71 21.48 4.50
CA GLY A 452 24.15 22.39 3.45
C GLY A 452 23.07 22.76 2.43
N LEU A 453 21.80 22.92 2.84
CA LEU A 453 20.68 23.21 1.94
C LEU A 453 20.94 24.40 1.00
N GLU A 454 21.54 25.48 1.50
CA GLU A 454 21.87 26.67 0.69
C GLU A 454 22.86 26.34 -0.44
N GLU A 455 23.92 25.59 -0.14
CA GLU A 455 24.90 25.13 -1.15
C GLU A 455 24.26 24.17 -2.15
N LYS A 456 23.42 23.24 -1.69
CA LYS A 456 22.71 22.28 -2.54
C LYS A 456 21.74 22.98 -3.50
N VAL A 457 20.96 23.95 -3.01
CA VAL A 457 20.07 24.77 -3.83
C VAL A 457 20.87 25.56 -4.86
N GLN A 458 21.95 26.23 -4.46
CA GLN A 458 22.82 26.96 -5.39
C GLN A 458 23.42 26.05 -6.47
N ASN A 459 23.91 24.87 -6.10
CA ASN A 459 24.48 23.91 -7.03
C ASN A 459 23.41 23.34 -7.99
N ALA A 460 22.21 23.04 -7.48
CA ALA A 460 21.10 22.57 -8.31
C ALA A 460 20.63 23.63 -9.30
N CYS A 461 20.44 24.89 -8.86
CA CYS A 461 20.15 26.00 -9.77
C CYS A 461 21.23 26.15 -10.83
N LYS A 462 22.51 26.10 -10.45
CA LYS A 462 23.63 26.19 -11.41
C LYS A 462 23.59 25.07 -12.46
N LYS A 463 23.32 23.83 -12.05
CA LYS A 463 23.19 22.68 -12.97
C LYS A 463 21.99 22.81 -13.91
N SER A 464 20.84 23.24 -13.39
CA SER A 464 19.65 23.54 -14.20
C SER A 464 19.97 24.57 -15.28
N ASP A 465 20.69 25.62 -14.89
CA ASP A 465 21.15 26.69 -15.76
C ASP A 465 22.15 26.23 -16.85
N GLU A 466 23.08 25.34 -16.50
CA GLU A 466 24.02 24.69 -17.42
C GLU A 466 23.27 23.80 -18.42
N LEU A 467 22.33 22.97 -17.94
CA LEU A 467 21.51 22.10 -18.77
C LEU A 467 20.66 22.91 -19.76
N ARG A 468 20.00 23.97 -19.28
CA ARG A 468 19.20 24.87 -20.12
C ARG A 468 20.04 25.55 -21.21
N ARG A 469 21.27 25.96 -20.89
CA ARG A 469 22.22 26.55 -21.89
C ARG A 469 22.78 25.50 -22.86
N SER A 470 22.83 24.23 -22.47
CA SER A 470 23.29 23.14 -23.33
C SER A 470 22.26 22.73 -24.39
N LEU A 471 20.98 23.11 -24.21
CA LEU A 471 19.94 22.86 -25.21
C LEU A 471 20.28 23.57 -26.54
N PRO A 472 19.92 22.98 -27.69
CA PRO A 472 20.07 23.62 -28.99
C PRO A 472 19.41 25.01 -29.06
N ALA A 473 19.98 25.93 -29.86
CA ALA A 473 19.51 27.31 -29.98
C ALA A 473 18.04 27.45 -30.43
N CYS A 474 17.46 26.43 -31.08
CA CYS A 474 16.05 26.40 -31.41
C CYS A 474 15.14 26.21 -30.17
N LEU A 475 15.64 25.53 -29.13
CA LEU A 475 14.94 25.26 -27.86
C LEU A 475 15.27 26.28 -26.75
N GLN A 476 16.21 27.20 -26.99
CA GLN A 476 16.51 28.27 -26.05
C GLN A 476 15.47 29.39 -26.18
N TRP A 477 14.80 29.70 -25.08
CA TRP A 477 13.77 30.74 -25.03
C TRP A 477 14.35 32.16 -25.15
N THR A 478 13.71 32.96 -25.99
CA THR A 478 13.87 34.41 -26.10
C THR A 478 12.49 35.01 -26.43
N GLU A 479 12.24 36.27 -26.05
CA GLU A 479 10.92 36.92 -26.23
C GLU A 479 10.48 37.07 -27.69
N ASP A 480 11.40 36.94 -28.65
CA ASP A 480 11.12 36.94 -30.09
C ASP A 480 10.65 35.58 -30.64
N LYS A 481 10.78 34.49 -29.86
CA LYS A 481 10.31 33.16 -30.28
C LYS A 481 8.79 33.14 -30.31
N THR A 482 8.25 32.59 -31.39
CA THR A 482 6.80 32.49 -31.60
C THR A 482 6.23 31.11 -31.27
N ASP A 483 7.09 30.14 -30.97
CA ASP A 483 6.68 28.78 -30.65
C ASP A 483 6.33 28.67 -29.16
N PRO A 484 5.05 28.41 -28.80
CA PRO A 484 4.63 28.31 -27.40
C PRO A 484 5.24 27.12 -26.67
N GLN A 485 5.68 26.07 -27.38
CA GLN A 485 6.31 24.90 -26.76
C GLN A 485 7.69 25.24 -26.19
N VAL A 486 8.43 26.16 -26.83
CA VAL A 486 9.72 26.67 -26.32
C VAL A 486 9.50 27.49 -25.03
N ALA A 487 8.42 28.28 -24.98
CA ALA A 487 8.02 29.01 -23.78
C ALA A 487 7.70 28.04 -22.63
N SER A 488 6.93 26.99 -22.92
CA SER A 488 6.53 25.95 -21.95
C SER A 488 7.76 25.27 -21.33
N TYR A 489 8.76 24.86 -22.14
CA TYR A 489 10.01 24.30 -21.59
C TYR A 489 10.77 25.28 -20.71
N HIS A 490 10.83 26.56 -21.11
CA HIS A 490 11.48 27.56 -20.30
C HIS A 490 10.79 27.75 -18.95
N VAL A 491 9.45 27.81 -18.95
CA VAL A 491 8.66 27.92 -17.73
C VAL A 491 8.86 26.72 -16.80
N GLU A 492 9.01 25.50 -17.32
CA GLU A 492 9.36 24.32 -16.52
C GLU A 492 10.70 24.47 -15.80
N PHE A 493 11.77 24.90 -16.48
CA PHE A 493 13.06 25.18 -15.83
C PHE A 493 12.95 26.28 -14.77
N LEU A 494 12.22 27.36 -15.07
CA LEU A 494 11.96 28.43 -14.08
C LEU A 494 11.23 27.89 -12.86
N TYR A 495 10.30 26.94 -13.06
CA TYR A 495 9.54 26.34 -11.98
C TYR A 495 10.40 25.43 -11.10
N HIS A 496 11.34 24.66 -11.66
CA HIS A 496 12.28 23.88 -10.85
C HIS A 496 13.16 24.77 -9.96
N GLU A 497 13.68 25.87 -10.50
CA GLU A 497 14.38 26.88 -9.70
C GLU A 497 13.47 27.51 -8.64
N PHE A 498 12.21 27.79 -8.99
CA PHE A 498 11.21 28.30 -8.05
C PHE A 498 10.98 27.33 -6.88
N LEU A 499 10.84 26.02 -7.13
CA LEU A 499 10.69 24.99 -6.08
C LEU A 499 11.90 24.98 -5.14
N LEU A 500 13.11 25.08 -5.68
CA LEU A 500 14.35 25.13 -4.91
C LEU A 500 14.42 26.39 -4.04
N LEU A 501 14.10 27.56 -4.60
CA LEU A 501 14.07 28.83 -3.86
C LEU A 501 12.96 28.86 -2.81
N GLN A 502 11.81 28.27 -3.11
CA GLN A 502 10.71 28.14 -2.17
C GLN A 502 11.10 27.25 -0.99
N THR A 503 11.77 26.12 -1.27
CA THR A 503 12.33 25.23 -0.23
C THR A 503 13.34 25.95 0.65
N LEU A 504 14.26 26.72 0.04
CA LEU A 504 15.25 27.51 0.77
C LEU A 504 14.59 28.54 1.69
N TYR A 505 13.57 29.25 1.18
CA TYR A 505 12.84 30.23 1.96
C TYR A 505 12.06 29.58 3.11
N LYS A 506 11.28 28.52 2.83
CA LYS A 506 10.49 27.79 3.84
C LYS A 506 11.36 27.25 4.99
N ARG A 507 12.58 26.77 4.71
CA ARG A 507 13.42 26.09 5.71
C ARG A 507 14.50 26.95 6.35
N VAL A 508 14.98 28.00 5.67
CA VAL A 508 16.11 28.84 6.12
C VAL A 508 15.72 30.31 6.27
N GLY A 509 14.56 30.73 5.75
CA GLY A 509 14.10 32.12 5.77
C GLY A 509 14.90 33.05 4.84
N LYS A 510 15.71 32.51 3.92
CA LYS A 510 16.53 33.25 2.96
C LYS A 510 15.95 33.20 1.54
N GLY A 511 16.27 34.20 0.73
CA GLY A 511 16.00 34.15 -0.71
C GLY A 511 14.61 34.61 -1.15
N ILE A 512 13.84 35.30 -0.30
CA ILE A 512 12.48 35.76 -0.64
C ILE A 512 12.44 36.69 -1.87
N ASP A 513 13.40 37.59 -2.04
CA ASP A 513 13.45 38.47 -3.21
C ASP A 513 13.76 37.68 -4.49
N ALA A 514 14.65 36.69 -4.43
CA ALA A 514 14.95 35.81 -5.56
C ALA A 514 13.71 34.97 -5.94
N LEU A 515 13.01 34.45 -4.94
CA LEU A 515 11.76 33.70 -5.10
C LEU A 515 10.66 34.56 -5.75
N ALA A 516 10.45 35.80 -5.26
CA ALA A 516 9.47 36.73 -5.82
C ALA A 516 9.81 37.14 -7.26
N ASN A 517 11.08 37.39 -7.57
CA ASN A 517 11.51 37.67 -8.94
C ASN A 517 11.28 36.47 -9.87
N LYS A 518 11.59 35.25 -9.41
CA LYS A 518 11.37 34.03 -10.19
C LYS A 518 9.88 33.79 -10.44
N ALA A 519 9.03 34.02 -9.44
CA ALA A 519 7.58 33.97 -9.60
C ALA A 519 7.05 34.99 -10.61
N LEU A 520 7.60 36.21 -10.62
CA LEU A 520 7.24 37.24 -11.60
C LEU A 520 7.68 36.87 -13.03
N GLU A 521 8.86 36.27 -13.18
CA GLU A 521 9.38 35.76 -14.46
C GLU A 521 8.47 34.66 -15.02
N ILE A 522 8.05 33.71 -14.17
CA ILE A 522 7.08 32.66 -14.51
C ILE A 522 5.77 33.26 -15.03
N ILE A 523 5.13 34.14 -14.25
CA ILE A 523 3.85 34.75 -14.64
C ILE A 523 3.99 35.57 -15.93
N SER A 524 5.09 36.30 -16.10
CA SER A 524 5.33 37.10 -17.32
C SER A 524 5.46 36.22 -18.55
N THR A 525 6.20 35.12 -18.44
CA THR A 525 6.39 34.16 -19.54
C THR A 525 5.10 33.43 -19.88
N LEU A 526 4.33 32.99 -18.87
CA LEU A 526 3.01 32.37 -19.07
C LEU A 526 2.04 33.31 -19.79
N LEU A 527 1.99 34.60 -19.43
CA LEU A 527 1.15 35.58 -20.10
C LEU A 527 1.58 35.84 -21.55
N HIS A 528 2.89 35.83 -21.81
CA HIS A 528 3.41 35.92 -23.18
C HIS A 528 3.02 34.69 -24.00
N MET A 529 3.15 33.48 -23.44
CA MET A 529 2.72 32.23 -24.06
C MET A 529 1.23 32.24 -24.39
N VAL A 530 0.37 32.65 -23.44
CA VAL A 530 -1.08 32.80 -23.68
C VAL A 530 -1.36 33.81 -24.80
N SER A 531 -0.59 34.90 -24.88
CA SER A 531 -0.72 35.88 -25.96
C SER A 531 -0.34 35.31 -27.34
N LEU A 532 0.70 34.46 -27.42
CA LEU A 532 1.07 33.74 -28.64
C LEU A 532 -0.07 32.82 -29.11
N GLU A 533 -0.60 32.02 -28.19
CA GLU A 533 -1.68 31.05 -28.45
C GLU A 533 -2.96 31.74 -28.91
N THR A 534 -3.39 32.78 -28.17
CA THR A 534 -4.59 33.57 -28.51
C THR A 534 -4.50 34.17 -29.91
N ARG A 535 -3.30 34.62 -30.34
CA ARG A 535 -3.07 35.13 -31.71
C ARG A 535 -3.10 34.04 -32.77
N SER A 536 -2.63 32.84 -32.43
CA SER A 536 -2.59 31.70 -33.35
C SER A 536 -3.95 31.05 -33.58
N GLY A 537 -4.91 31.26 -32.66
CA GLY A 537 -6.22 30.60 -32.67
C GLY A 537 -6.15 29.10 -32.36
N ARG A 538 -4.94 28.59 -32.04
CA ARG A 538 -4.67 27.26 -31.52
C ARG A 538 -4.39 27.43 -30.03
N VAL A 539 -4.69 26.40 -29.25
CA VAL A 539 -4.35 26.36 -27.83
C VAL A 539 -3.60 25.07 -27.62
N HIS A 540 -2.29 25.17 -27.41
CA HIS A 540 -1.50 24.00 -27.10
C HIS A 540 -1.96 23.39 -25.75
N PRO A 541 -2.10 22.05 -25.64
CA PRO A 541 -2.64 21.41 -24.44
C PRO A 541 -1.82 21.68 -23.16
N SER A 542 -0.52 21.94 -23.28
CA SER A 542 0.35 22.26 -22.14
C SER A 542 -0.04 23.58 -21.47
N VAL A 543 -0.66 24.53 -22.17
CA VAL A 543 -0.96 25.87 -21.65
C VAL A 543 -1.85 25.82 -20.41
N ILE A 544 -2.89 24.96 -20.42
CA ILE A 544 -3.81 24.84 -19.28
C ILE A 544 -3.10 24.21 -18.08
N LEU A 545 -2.26 23.20 -18.34
CA LEU A 545 -1.45 22.54 -17.32
C LEU A 545 -0.44 23.53 -16.72
N ASP A 546 0.28 24.28 -17.54
CA ASP A 546 1.27 25.27 -17.12
C ASP A 546 0.62 26.42 -16.32
N LEU A 547 -0.56 26.91 -16.75
CA LEU A 547 -1.31 27.94 -16.03
C LEU A 547 -1.74 27.47 -14.64
N CYS A 548 -2.20 26.22 -14.51
CA CYS A 548 -2.72 25.74 -13.23
C CYS A 548 -1.62 25.16 -12.32
N TYR A 549 -0.67 24.37 -12.83
CA TYR A 549 0.39 23.74 -12.02
C TYR A 549 1.57 24.65 -11.71
N ILE A 550 2.00 25.46 -12.68
CA ILE A 550 3.16 26.34 -12.52
C ILE A 550 2.71 27.76 -12.15
N GLY A 551 1.64 28.24 -12.81
CA GLY A 551 1.13 29.59 -12.62
C GLY A 551 0.50 29.84 -11.25
N LEU A 552 -0.29 28.91 -10.70
CA LEU A 552 -0.96 29.14 -9.41
C LEU A 552 0.02 29.28 -8.23
N PRO A 553 1.03 28.41 -8.04
CA PRO A 553 2.02 28.59 -6.97
C PRO A 553 2.83 29.88 -7.10
N ALA A 554 3.21 30.26 -8.34
CA ALA A 554 3.92 31.51 -8.61
C ALA A 554 3.03 32.73 -8.29
N ALA A 555 1.77 32.72 -8.73
CA ALA A 555 0.81 33.79 -8.45
C ALA A 555 0.53 33.92 -6.95
N GLY A 556 0.39 32.80 -6.24
CA GLY A 556 0.23 32.76 -4.79
C GLY A 556 1.39 33.41 -4.05
N THR A 557 2.62 33.10 -4.46
CA THR A 557 3.84 33.71 -3.89
C THR A 557 3.86 35.23 -4.07
N LEU A 558 3.51 35.72 -5.26
CA LEU A 558 3.41 37.15 -5.54
C LEU A 558 2.30 37.84 -4.73
N CYS A 559 1.16 37.17 -4.53
CA CYS A 559 0.06 37.68 -3.71
C CYS A 559 0.49 37.86 -2.25
N THR A 560 1.13 36.85 -1.66
CA THR A 560 1.64 36.90 -0.28
C THR A 560 2.64 38.03 -0.11
N GLU A 561 3.55 38.20 -1.06
CA GLU A 561 4.56 39.28 -0.99
C GLU A 561 3.95 40.68 -1.19
N LEU A 562 2.98 40.82 -2.10
CA LEU A 562 2.22 42.06 -2.28
C LEU A 562 1.50 42.49 -1.00
N LEU A 563 0.83 41.56 -0.33
CA LEU A 563 0.09 41.85 0.90
C LEU A 563 1.04 42.17 2.05
N ARG A 564 2.12 41.39 2.23
CA ARG A 564 3.17 41.64 3.25
C ARG A 564 3.74 43.06 3.13
N ARG A 565 4.05 43.52 1.91
CA ARG A 565 4.56 44.87 1.66
C ARG A 565 3.48 45.96 1.69
N SER A 566 2.20 45.61 1.81
CA SER A 566 1.07 46.56 1.89
C SER A 566 0.67 46.93 3.32
N GLN A 567 1.10 46.17 4.32
CA GLN A 567 0.73 46.41 5.72
C GLN A 567 1.53 47.59 6.34
N PRO A 568 0.94 48.36 7.29
CA PRO A 568 1.65 49.43 7.99
C PRO A 568 2.78 48.88 8.87
N GLN A 569 4.03 49.29 8.61
CA GLN A 569 5.20 48.76 9.33
C GLN A 569 5.21 49.18 10.82
N THR A 570 5.09 48.21 11.73
CA THR A 570 5.63 48.30 13.11
C THR A 570 7.11 47.89 13.09
N SER A 571 7.97 48.88 12.98
CA SER A 571 9.44 48.87 13.20
C SER A 571 10.13 47.53 13.49
N VAL A 572 10.95 47.03 12.56
CA VAL A 572 12.43 47.05 12.61
C VAL A 572 12.92 46.90 11.16
N ALA A 573 13.51 47.96 10.61
CA ALA A 573 14.17 47.91 9.32
C ALA A 573 15.49 47.14 9.43
N THR A 574 15.55 45.91 8.91
CA THR A 574 16.81 45.37 8.41
C THR A 574 17.01 45.89 7.00
N ALA A 575 18.07 46.68 6.83
CA ALA A 575 18.43 47.31 5.57
C ALA A 575 18.75 46.28 4.48
N SER A 576 18.42 46.68 3.24
CA SER A 576 19.00 46.25 1.96
C SER A 576 18.56 44.91 1.34
N SER A 577 17.63 45.00 0.39
CA SER A 577 17.88 44.45 -0.95
C SER A 577 17.64 45.54 -2.01
N HIS A 578 18.58 45.66 -2.95
CA HIS A 578 18.63 46.71 -3.98
C HIS A 578 17.67 46.46 -5.18
N ILE A 579 16.77 45.48 -5.09
CA ILE A 579 15.93 45.07 -6.22
C ILE A 579 14.57 45.77 -6.11
N PRO A 580 14.15 46.59 -7.09
CA PRO A 580 12.83 47.19 -7.10
C PRO A 580 11.75 46.11 -7.13
N PHE A 581 10.76 46.17 -6.24
CA PHE A 581 9.57 45.31 -6.29
C PHE A 581 8.44 46.05 -7.01
N PRO A 582 8.14 45.70 -8.28
CA PRO A 582 7.30 46.53 -9.14
C PRO A 582 5.80 46.29 -8.87
N ARG A 583 5.31 46.82 -7.73
CA ARG A 583 3.95 46.61 -7.22
C ARG A 583 2.86 46.75 -8.29
N SER A 584 2.89 47.83 -9.08
CA SER A 584 1.88 48.10 -10.12
C SER A 584 1.90 47.06 -11.24
N ASP A 585 3.09 46.63 -11.66
CA ASP A 585 3.26 45.65 -12.74
C ASP A 585 2.78 44.27 -12.27
N ILE A 586 3.12 43.87 -11.02
CA ILE A 586 2.66 42.60 -10.44
C ILE A 586 1.13 42.57 -10.36
N ILE A 587 0.48 43.63 -9.85
CA ILE A 587 -0.99 43.72 -9.77
C ILE A 587 -1.63 43.58 -11.17
N GLN A 588 -1.07 44.26 -12.17
CA GLN A 588 -1.56 44.19 -13.55
C GLN A 588 -1.42 42.77 -14.11
N LYS A 589 -0.25 42.15 -13.97
CA LYS A 589 -0.02 40.78 -14.46
C LYS A 589 -0.90 39.76 -13.76
N LEU A 590 -1.06 39.82 -12.43
CA LEU A 590 -1.96 38.93 -11.70
C LEU A 590 -3.42 39.08 -12.13
N SER A 591 -3.86 40.32 -12.39
CA SER A 591 -5.21 40.61 -12.89
C SER A 591 -5.44 40.00 -14.27
N VAL A 592 -4.45 40.11 -15.18
CA VAL A 592 -4.50 39.45 -16.49
C VAL A 592 -4.47 37.93 -16.33
N PHE A 593 -3.61 37.38 -15.48
CA PHE A 593 -3.49 35.94 -15.23
C PHE A 593 -4.81 35.32 -14.74
N VAL A 594 -5.49 35.97 -13.79
CA VAL A 594 -6.84 35.59 -13.32
C VAL A 594 -7.86 35.57 -14.47
N ALA A 595 -7.82 36.57 -15.36
CA ALA A 595 -8.70 36.61 -16.52
C ALA A 595 -8.40 35.48 -17.52
N GLN A 596 -7.12 35.13 -17.71
CA GLN A 596 -6.72 34.03 -18.59
C GLN A 596 -7.10 32.66 -18.01
N LEU A 597 -6.90 32.41 -16.71
CA LEU A 597 -7.34 31.17 -16.06
C LEU A 597 -8.83 30.87 -16.32
N LYS A 598 -9.69 31.90 -16.24
CA LYS A 598 -11.12 31.76 -16.55
C LYS A 598 -11.41 31.48 -18.03
N THR A 599 -10.58 32.01 -18.93
CA THR A 599 -10.78 31.88 -20.37
C THR A 599 -10.39 30.49 -20.88
N PHE A 600 -9.31 29.94 -20.32
CA PHE A 600 -8.74 28.67 -20.77
C PHE A 600 -9.25 27.45 -19.99
N SER A 601 -9.77 27.61 -18.77
CA SER A 601 -10.32 26.53 -17.96
C SER A 601 -11.82 26.29 -18.23
N ARG A 602 -12.21 25.09 -18.67
CA ARG A 602 -13.62 24.74 -19.01
C ARG A 602 -14.26 23.85 -17.95
N GLN A 603 -15.55 24.07 -17.67
CA GLN A 603 -16.33 23.42 -16.59
C GLN A 603 -16.38 21.87 -16.60
N GLN A 604 -15.87 21.21 -17.63
CA GLN A 604 -15.89 19.75 -17.81
C GLN A 604 -14.49 19.15 -18.00
N GLU A 605 -13.44 19.92 -17.70
CA GLU A 605 -12.05 19.47 -17.72
C GLU A 605 -11.58 19.17 -16.29
N GLY A 606 -10.74 18.15 -16.15
CA GLY A 606 -10.38 17.60 -14.83
C GLY A 606 -9.74 18.60 -13.86
N ASN A 607 -9.06 19.63 -14.37
CA ASN A 607 -8.42 20.66 -13.54
C ASN A 607 -9.31 21.90 -13.31
N TYR A 608 -10.55 21.93 -13.78
CA TYR A 608 -11.39 23.14 -13.73
C TYR A 608 -11.54 23.74 -12.33
N GLU A 609 -11.88 22.88 -11.36
CA GLU A 609 -12.14 23.28 -9.97
C GLU A 609 -10.92 23.96 -9.32
N ILE A 610 -9.72 23.46 -9.62
CA ILE A 610 -8.46 23.99 -9.07
C ILE A 610 -8.19 25.40 -9.60
N CYS A 611 -8.43 25.60 -10.91
CA CYS A 611 -8.18 26.88 -11.56
C CYS A 611 -9.22 27.92 -11.08
N ILE A 612 -10.48 27.54 -10.83
CA ILE A 612 -11.52 28.42 -10.27
C ILE A 612 -11.23 28.80 -8.81
N LYS A 613 -10.80 27.85 -7.95
CA LYS A 613 -10.41 28.18 -6.58
C LYS A 613 -9.19 29.09 -6.56
N GLY A 614 -8.16 28.79 -7.37
CA GLY A 614 -6.99 29.65 -7.54
C GLY A 614 -7.36 31.07 -7.98
N GLN A 615 -8.25 31.19 -8.96
CA GLN A 615 -8.80 32.46 -9.42
C GLN A 615 -9.41 33.27 -8.26
N ARG A 616 -10.27 32.64 -7.45
CA ARG A 616 -10.95 33.29 -6.33
C ARG A 616 -9.96 33.82 -5.29
N ILE A 617 -8.96 33.01 -4.93
CA ILE A 617 -7.95 33.38 -3.93
C ILE A 617 -7.11 34.58 -4.41
N ILE A 618 -6.65 34.55 -5.67
CA ILE A 618 -5.86 35.64 -6.25
C ILE A 618 -6.68 36.93 -6.35
N SER A 619 -7.95 36.85 -6.79
CA SER A 619 -8.85 38.02 -6.83
C SER A 619 -9.04 38.65 -5.45
N GLN A 620 -9.30 37.85 -4.41
CA GLN A 620 -9.43 38.35 -3.03
C GLN A 620 -8.14 39.00 -2.51
N ALA A 621 -6.98 38.49 -2.88
CA ALA A 621 -5.70 39.10 -2.53
C ALA A 621 -5.54 40.47 -3.21
N LEU A 622 -5.87 40.57 -4.50
CA LEU A 622 -5.80 41.84 -5.25
C LEU A 622 -6.78 42.89 -4.71
N ASP A 623 -8.01 42.50 -4.38
CA ASP A 623 -9.03 43.41 -3.84
C ASP A 623 -8.55 44.06 -2.54
N ARG A 624 -7.93 43.27 -1.64
CA ARG A 624 -7.35 43.79 -0.38
C ARG A 624 -6.16 44.71 -0.60
N VAL A 625 -5.30 44.40 -1.58
CA VAL A 625 -4.14 45.25 -1.93
C VAL A 625 -4.58 46.60 -2.49
N LEU A 626 -5.72 46.65 -3.20
CA LEU A 626 -6.28 47.84 -3.84
C LEU A 626 -7.22 48.65 -2.94
N SER A 627 -7.93 47.99 -2.02
CA SER A 627 -8.94 48.60 -1.13
C SER A 627 -8.70 48.21 0.33
N PRO A 628 -7.68 48.77 1.01
CA PRO A 628 -7.42 48.45 2.42
C PRO A 628 -8.58 48.91 3.31
N ALA A 629 -9.06 48.03 4.20
CA ALA A 629 -10.21 48.30 5.07
C ALA A 629 -9.96 49.50 6.01
N PRO A 630 -10.98 50.32 6.34
CA PRO A 630 -10.83 51.43 7.29
C PRO A 630 -10.42 50.91 8.67
N VAL A 631 -9.34 51.46 9.22
CA VAL A 631 -8.90 51.19 10.60
C VAL A 631 -9.98 51.67 11.56
N GLY A 632 -10.74 50.73 12.13
CA GLY A 632 -11.68 51.01 13.22
C GLY A 632 -13.08 50.43 13.06
N VAL A 633 -13.21 49.12 12.88
CA VAL A 633 -14.39 48.38 13.37
C VAL A 633 -13.89 47.06 13.94
N VAL A 634 -13.98 46.93 15.26
CA VAL A 634 -13.83 45.63 15.94
C VAL A 634 -15.06 44.81 15.57
N ALA A 635 -14.95 43.95 14.55
CA ALA A 635 -15.96 42.95 14.26
C ALA A 635 -15.71 41.74 15.18
N SER A 636 -16.76 41.33 15.88
CA SER A 636 -16.80 40.20 16.80
C SER A 636 -16.32 38.91 16.14
N SER A 637 -15.39 38.23 16.81
CA SER A 637 -14.84 36.93 16.45
C SER A 637 -15.86 35.83 16.66
N ASP A 638 -16.50 35.38 15.58
CA ASP A 638 -17.02 34.02 15.39
C ASP A 638 -17.43 33.87 13.92
N ILE A 639 -16.53 33.36 13.06
CA ILE A 639 -16.88 32.89 11.71
C ILE A 639 -16.16 31.55 11.45
N SER A 640 -16.96 30.49 11.34
CA SER A 640 -16.61 29.16 10.86
C SER A 640 -16.40 29.17 9.34
N LEU A 641 -15.33 28.51 8.87
CA LEU A 641 -14.93 28.41 7.46
C LEU A 641 -15.70 27.33 6.66
N ASP A 642 -16.98 27.12 6.98
CA ASP A 642 -17.84 26.18 6.27
C ASP A 642 -19.08 26.90 5.75
N THR A 643 -19.10 27.31 4.48
CA THR A 643 -20.29 27.22 3.61
C THR A 643 -20.07 27.72 2.19
N GLU A 644 -20.65 26.98 1.26
CA GLU A 644 -21.09 27.41 -0.05
C GLU A 644 -22.09 28.60 0.07
N ALA A 645 -21.62 29.86 0.02
CA ALA A 645 -22.41 31.05 -0.38
C ALA A 645 -21.52 32.31 -0.50
N PRO A 646 -21.84 33.30 -1.37
CA PRO A 646 -20.95 34.40 -1.71
C PRO A 646 -21.05 35.56 -0.70
N GLY A 647 -19.90 36.02 -0.17
CA GLY A 647 -19.78 37.36 0.41
C GLY A 647 -19.45 37.50 1.91
N GLY A 648 -18.81 36.52 2.55
CA GLY A 648 -18.26 36.70 3.90
C GLY A 648 -16.87 37.34 3.89
N ASP A 649 -16.73 38.52 4.51
CA ASP A 649 -15.47 39.28 4.57
C ASP A 649 -14.55 38.74 5.67
N ILE A 650 -13.40 38.17 5.29
CA ILE A 650 -12.38 37.64 6.21
C ILE A 650 -11.44 38.79 6.59
N GLY A 651 -11.17 39.00 7.89
CA GLY A 651 -10.27 40.05 8.36
C GLY A 651 -8.82 39.92 7.84
N ASP A 652 -8.14 41.05 7.66
CA ASP A 652 -6.84 41.14 6.97
C ASP A 652 -5.73 40.24 7.55
N ASN A 653 -5.68 40.07 8.87
CA ASN A 653 -4.70 39.20 9.53
C ASN A 653 -4.99 37.71 9.35
N ASP A 654 -6.27 37.31 9.31
CA ASP A 654 -6.67 35.91 9.13
C ASP A 654 -6.47 35.43 7.70
N PHE A 655 -6.68 36.32 6.72
CA PHE A 655 -6.41 36.02 5.31
C PHE A 655 -4.91 35.91 5.01
N MET A 656 -4.07 36.72 5.67
CA MET A 656 -2.61 36.59 5.58
C MET A 656 -2.10 35.31 6.19
N ALA A 657 -2.58 34.94 7.38
CA ALA A 657 -2.28 33.65 7.98
C ALA A 657 -2.73 32.50 7.08
N PHE A 658 -3.91 32.59 6.47
CA PHE A 658 -4.37 31.62 5.45
C PHE A 658 -3.37 31.53 4.30
N LEU A 659 -3.00 32.61 3.62
CA LEU A 659 -2.07 32.59 2.49
C LEU A 659 -0.64 32.13 2.84
N GLU A 660 -0.17 32.39 4.06
CA GLU A 660 1.14 31.92 4.53
C GLU A 660 1.12 30.43 4.91
N THR A 661 -0.03 29.92 5.38
CA THR A 661 -0.26 28.47 5.63
C THR A 661 -0.77 27.69 4.42
N PHE A 662 -1.27 28.37 3.38
CA PHE A 662 -1.81 27.77 2.17
C PHE A 662 -0.65 27.27 1.31
N ASP A 663 -0.24 26.03 1.57
CA ASP A 663 0.77 25.40 0.75
C ASP A 663 0.13 25.02 -0.58
N TRP A 664 0.34 25.81 -1.62
CA TRP A 664 -0.21 25.55 -2.95
C TRP A 664 0.12 24.14 -3.47
N GLU A 665 1.18 23.50 -2.98
CA GLU A 665 1.55 22.12 -3.31
C GLU A 665 0.86 21.06 -2.43
N GLN A 666 0.47 21.40 -1.19
CA GLN A 666 -0.19 20.50 -0.24
C GLN A 666 -1.72 20.65 -0.26
N GLU A 667 -2.23 21.85 -0.48
CA GLU A 667 -3.65 22.14 -0.68
C GLU A 667 -4.15 21.58 -2.01
N MET A 668 -3.29 21.49 -3.05
CA MET A 668 -3.54 20.66 -4.24
C MET A 668 -3.73 19.16 -3.91
N ARG A 669 -3.21 18.67 -2.77
CA ARG A 669 -3.47 17.32 -2.23
C ARG A 669 -4.83 17.24 -1.52
N LEU A 670 -5.24 18.30 -0.81
CA LEU A 670 -6.51 18.39 -0.08
C LEU A 670 -7.74 18.59 -0.99
N PHE A 671 -7.57 18.84 -2.30
CA PHE A 671 -8.71 18.86 -3.23
C PHE A 671 -9.32 17.49 -3.50
N ALA A 672 -8.69 16.40 -3.06
CA ALA A 672 -9.36 15.10 -2.91
C ALA A 672 -10.33 15.07 -1.72
N ASP A 673 -10.12 15.93 -0.70
CA ASP A 673 -10.92 16.01 0.52
C ASP A 673 -11.95 17.15 0.52
N ILE A 674 -11.87 18.11 -0.42
CA ILE A 674 -12.79 19.26 -0.52
C ILE A 674 -14.12 18.94 -1.26
N PHE A 675 -14.38 17.67 -1.59
CA PHE A 675 -15.76 17.18 -1.79
C PHE A 675 -16.40 16.57 -0.54
N THR A 676 -15.76 16.73 0.62
CA THR A 676 -16.36 16.50 1.93
C THR A 676 -15.90 17.59 2.89
N GLY A 677 -16.50 18.77 2.82
CA GLY A 677 -16.22 19.87 3.75
C GLY A 677 -16.34 19.41 5.21
N THR A 678 -15.37 19.78 6.04
CA THR A 678 -15.47 20.98 6.89
C THR A 678 -14.10 21.32 7.52
N GLY A 679 -13.73 22.60 7.52
CA GLY A 679 -12.39 23.13 7.84
C GLY A 679 -12.11 23.43 9.32
N GLY A 680 -10.84 23.72 9.66
CA GLY A 680 -10.50 24.51 10.86
C GLY A 680 -9.27 24.17 11.71
N ARG A 681 -8.09 24.60 11.23
CA ARG A 681 -6.93 25.21 11.93
C ARG A 681 -6.05 24.45 12.98
N THR A 682 -4.76 24.68 12.72
CA THR A 682 -3.45 24.24 13.25
C THR A 682 -2.93 25.07 14.45
N SER A 683 -1.96 24.52 15.21
CA SER A 683 -0.74 25.28 15.56
C SER A 683 0.44 24.37 15.92
N GLU A 684 1.61 24.73 15.39
CA GLU A 684 2.92 24.07 15.46
C GLU A 684 3.62 24.24 16.83
N THR A 685 4.57 23.34 17.16
CA THR A 685 6.00 23.69 17.41
C THR A 685 6.86 22.45 17.70
N SER A 686 8.13 22.56 17.32
CA SER A 686 9.14 21.52 17.10
C SER A 686 10.19 21.42 18.23
N GLY A 687 10.77 20.22 18.44
CA GLY A 687 11.92 19.93 19.32
C GLY A 687 12.46 18.48 19.17
N PRO A 688 13.76 18.19 19.47
CA PRO A 688 14.62 17.23 18.75
C PRO A 688 14.68 15.78 19.33
N PRO A 689 15.24 14.79 18.59
CA PRO A 689 15.15 13.35 18.92
C PRO A 689 16.24 12.86 19.91
N SER A 690 15.89 11.83 20.69
CA SER A 690 16.79 11.03 21.54
C SER A 690 16.70 9.53 21.16
N PRO A 691 17.69 8.68 21.48
CA PRO A 691 18.03 7.47 20.72
C PRO A 691 17.13 6.27 21.03
N THR A 692 16.75 5.55 19.98
CA THR A 692 15.92 4.33 19.99
C THR A 692 16.74 3.07 20.33
N PRO A 693 16.26 2.17 21.20
CA PRO A 693 16.87 0.86 21.45
C PRO A 693 16.60 -0.12 20.29
N SER A 694 17.48 -1.10 20.10
CA SER A 694 17.41 -2.11 19.04
C SER A 694 16.52 -3.29 19.47
N ILE A 695 15.31 -3.36 18.92
CA ILE A 695 14.30 -4.40 19.21
C ILE A 695 14.39 -5.50 18.14
N LYS A 696 14.35 -6.78 18.54
CA LYS A 696 14.44 -7.97 17.64
C LYS A 696 13.11 -8.72 17.59
N VAL A 697 12.72 -9.31 16.45
CA VAL A 697 11.39 -9.94 16.24
C VAL A 697 11.50 -11.35 15.61
N MET A 698 10.72 -12.33 16.09
CA MET A 698 10.58 -13.67 15.52
C MET A 698 9.11 -14.17 15.52
N ASN A 699 8.70 -14.96 14.53
CA ASN A 699 7.33 -15.52 14.41
C ASN A 699 7.30 -17.05 14.49
N ALA A 700 6.41 -17.61 15.34
CA ALA A 700 6.18 -19.05 15.46
C ALA A 700 4.95 -19.50 14.62
N PRO A 701 4.90 -20.75 14.14
CA PRO A 701 3.87 -21.21 13.20
C PRO A 701 2.50 -21.44 13.87
N SER A 702 1.41 -21.26 13.11
CA SER A 702 0.05 -21.09 13.65
C SER A 702 -0.81 -22.36 13.62
N THR A 703 -1.83 -22.41 14.50
CA THR A 703 -2.95 -23.35 14.45
C THR A 703 -4.23 -22.55 14.69
N THR A 704 -5.11 -22.45 13.69
CA THR A 704 -6.37 -21.69 13.78
C THR A 704 -7.56 -22.63 13.98
N ILE A 705 -8.35 -22.38 15.03
CA ILE A 705 -9.68 -22.99 15.25
C ILE A 705 -10.73 -21.90 14.99
N ILE A 706 -11.40 -21.87 13.83
CA ILE A 706 -12.56 -20.97 13.63
C ILE A 706 -13.66 -21.64 12.81
N GLY A 707 -14.89 -21.55 13.35
CA GLY A 707 -16.15 -21.99 12.75
C GLY A 707 -16.72 -20.98 11.75
N ALA A 708 -17.46 -21.52 10.78
CA ALA A 708 -18.09 -20.79 9.69
C ALA A 708 -19.35 -20.02 10.12
N ASP A 709 -19.60 -18.82 9.56
CA ASP A 709 -20.76 -18.60 8.69
C ASP A 709 -20.71 -17.30 7.86
N ARG A 710 -21.54 -17.27 6.81
CA ARG A 710 -21.49 -16.40 5.62
C ARG A 710 -22.34 -15.11 5.67
N ASN A 711 -21.96 -14.18 4.76
CA ASN A 711 -22.76 -13.25 3.92
C ASN A 711 -22.93 -11.76 4.29
N ASN A 712 -22.69 -10.95 3.23
CA ASN A 712 -23.14 -9.58 2.91
C ASN A 712 -22.55 -8.43 3.75
N GLY A 713 -22.03 -7.30 3.23
CA GLY A 713 -22.23 -6.65 1.93
C GLY A 713 -23.18 -5.46 2.07
N MET A 714 -22.70 -4.26 2.46
CA MET A 714 -23.31 -2.97 2.07
C MET A 714 -22.51 -1.73 2.50
N VAL A 715 -22.69 -0.70 1.67
CA VAL A 715 -22.14 0.66 1.60
C VAL A 715 -22.84 1.61 2.60
N ALA A 716 -22.09 2.47 3.31
CA ALA A 716 -22.41 3.90 3.56
C ALA A 716 -21.50 4.58 4.62
N ARG A 717 -20.86 5.69 4.18
CA ARG A 717 -20.62 7.01 4.80
C ARG A 717 -20.91 7.22 6.30
N ASN A 718 -19.96 7.82 7.05
CA ASN A 718 -20.09 9.15 7.68
C ASN A 718 -18.85 9.63 8.47
N HIS A 719 -18.78 10.96 8.60
CA HIS A 719 -17.80 11.88 9.20
C HIS A 719 -17.65 11.87 10.74
N HIS A 720 -16.48 12.37 11.20
CA HIS A 720 -16.11 13.09 12.46
C HIS A 720 -16.25 12.35 13.82
N ALA A 721 -15.43 12.60 14.85
CA ALA A 721 -14.54 13.72 15.18
C ALA A 721 -13.22 13.26 15.88
N TRP A 722 -12.55 14.19 16.57
CA TRP A 722 -11.43 14.00 17.53
C TRP A 722 -11.36 15.30 18.37
N ARG A 723 -11.10 15.23 19.69
CA ARG A 723 -10.24 16.16 20.47
C ARG A 723 -10.34 15.97 21.99
N ALA A 724 -9.18 15.83 22.65
CA ALA A 724 -8.79 16.36 23.99
C ALA A 724 -7.38 15.78 24.35
N LEU A 725 -6.45 16.38 25.11
CA LEU A 725 -6.09 17.74 25.53
C LEU A 725 -4.69 17.60 26.19
N THR A 726 -3.87 18.63 26.09
CA THR A 726 -2.50 18.79 26.63
C THR A 726 -2.49 19.15 28.13
N ALA A 727 -1.55 18.56 28.90
CA ALA A 727 -0.95 19.09 30.15
C ALA A 727 0.20 18.12 30.53
N LEU A 728 1.42 18.47 30.94
CA LEU A 728 1.86 19.42 31.98
C LEU A 728 3.42 19.46 31.96
N GLU A 729 3.99 20.52 32.57
CA GLU A 729 5.26 20.60 33.31
C GLU A 729 6.39 21.58 32.86
N HIS A 730 6.59 22.56 33.76
CA HIS A 730 7.79 23.37 33.96
C HIS A 730 8.80 22.63 34.84
N LEU A 731 10.10 22.76 34.52
CA LEU A 731 11.22 23.23 35.39
C LEU A 731 12.57 22.77 34.80
N GLY A 732 13.44 23.70 34.39
CA GLY A 732 14.83 23.43 33.95
C GLY A 732 15.83 23.39 35.11
N PRO A 733 17.11 23.77 34.91
CA PRO A 733 18.11 23.28 33.92
C PRO A 733 19.47 22.96 34.60
N ARG A 734 20.43 22.29 33.93
CA ARG A 734 21.91 22.49 34.11
C ARG A 734 22.81 21.64 33.17
N VAL A 735 23.63 22.36 32.37
CA VAL A 735 25.05 22.11 31.92
C VAL A 735 25.30 20.88 31.00
N GLY A 736 26.06 20.90 29.90
CA GLY A 736 26.96 21.87 29.24
C GLY A 736 27.69 21.16 28.07
N ILE A 737 27.95 21.90 26.98
CA ILE A 737 28.38 21.44 25.65
C ILE A 737 29.89 21.15 25.56
N LYS A 738 30.30 20.13 24.77
CA LYS A 738 31.59 20.11 24.04
C LYS A 738 31.44 19.48 22.65
N THR A 739 31.87 20.23 21.65
CA THR A 739 31.90 19.95 20.20
C THR A 739 33.23 19.34 19.76
N PHE A 740 33.22 18.49 18.73
CA PHE A 740 34.40 18.18 17.88
C PHE A 740 33.98 18.09 16.40
N SER A 741 34.81 18.65 15.53
CA SER A 741 34.64 18.77 14.06
C SER A 741 35.63 17.85 13.32
N PRO A 742 35.30 17.35 12.11
CA PRO A 742 36.05 16.31 11.41
C PRO A 742 37.01 16.85 10.34
N SER A 743 38.22 16.29 10.25
CA SER A 743 39.02 16.27 9.01
C SER A 743 40.15 15.23 9.12
N ALA A 744 40.24 14.29 8.16
CA ALA A 744 41.43 14.05 7.32
C ALA A 744 41.50 12.62 6.68
N PHE A 745 41.92 12.61 5.41
CA PHE A 745 42.45 11.52 4.52
C PHE A 745 41.46 10.48 3.95
N LYS A 746 41.06 10.50 2.67
CA LYS A 746 41.70 10.30 1.33
C LYS A 746 42.04 8.84 0.95
N LYS A 747 41.51 8.46 -0.24
CA LYS A 747 41.70 7.24 -1.07
C LYS A 747 43.16 6.89 -1.36
N ASP A 748 43.46 5.59 -1.51
CA ASP A 748 43.88 4.99 -2.79
C ASP A 748 43.94 3.44 -2.74
N GLU A 749 43.75 2.84 -3.92
CA GLU A 749 43.67 1.42 -4.27
C GLU A 749 45.06 0.76 -4.37
N ASP A 750 45.19 -0.55 -4.05
CA ASP A 750 45.83 -1.57 -4.91
C ASP A 750 45.99 -2.97 -4.23
N SER A 751 45.19 -3.91 -4.72
CA SER A 751 45.48 -5.29 -5.18
C SER A 751 46.59 -6.21 -4.57
N ILE A 752 46.16 -7.46 -4.25
CA ILE A 752 46.75 -8.81 -4.59
C ILE A 752 47.36 -9.73 -3.49
N LEU A 753 46.67 -10.88 -3.32
CA LEU A 753 47.04 -12.29 -3.00
C LEU A 753 47.96 -12.66 -1.81
N LEU A 754 47.52 -13.64 -0.99
CA LEU A 754 48.04 -15.03 -1.05
C LEU A 754 47.26 -16.03 -0.19
N HIS A 755 47.26 -17.25 -0.71
CA HIS A 755 46.50 -18.45 -0.36
C HIS A 755 47.32 -19.37 0.59
N ILE A 756 46.60 -20.25 1.32
CA ILE A 756 46.98 -21.58 1.84
C ILE A 756 47.35 -21.71 3.33
N THR A 757 46.60 -22.61 3.95
CA THR A 757 46.62 -23.26 5.26
C THR A 757 47.82 -24.18 5.52
N TYR A 758 48.28 -24.27 6.79
CA TYR A 758 48.53 -25.56 7.48
C TYR A 758 48.73 -25.38 9.00
N ASN A 759 48.11 -26.28 9.77
CA ASN A 759 48.18 -26.47 11.24
C ASN A 759 49.27 -27.54 11.55
N PRO A 760 49.96 -27.60 12.73
CA PRO A 760 49.47 -28.44 13.84
C PRO A 760 49.94 -28.07 15.29
N SER A 761 48.99 -28.01 16.23
CA SER A 761 48.87 -28.77 17.50
C SER A 761 50.04 -29.11 18.49
N PHE A 762 49.78 -28.78 19.79
CA PHE A 762 50.03 -29.51 21.10
C PHE A 762 51.45 -29.50 21.80
N PRO A 763 51.60 -29.90 23.09
CA PRO A 763 51.21 -29.27 24.39
C PRO A 763 52.32 -29.31 25.50
N THR A 764 52.13 -28.75 26.71
CA THR A 764 52.30 -29.42 28.04
C THR A 764 52.23 -28.51 29.27
N VAL A 765 51.83 -29.17 30.37
CA VAL A 765 51.45 -28.78 31.74
C VAL A 765 52.65 -28.63 32.68
N SER A 766 52.58 -27.74 33.69
CA SER A 766 52.81 -28.07 35.11
C SER A 766 52.77 -26.87 36.06
N ALA A 767 52.13 -27.11 37.20
CA ALA A 767 51.90 -26.21 38.34
C ALA A 767 53.10 -26.12 39.30
N ASN A 768 53.13 -25.05 40.12
CA ASN A 768 53.41 -25.00 41.57
C ASN A 768 53.62 -23.54 41.99
N MET A 769 52.68 -22.87 42.65
CA MET A 769 52.38 -22.89 44.09
C MET A 769 53.46 -22.23 44.99
N ARG A 770 53.17 -20.97 45.37
CA ARG A 770 53.15 -20.39 46.73
C ARG A 770 54.40 -19.76 47.41
N ILE A 771 54.16 -18.50 47.85
CA ILE A 771 54.28 -17.90 49.22
C ILE A 771 55.17 -16.63 49.33
N ASN A 772 54.47 -15.53 49.63
CA ASN A 772 54.76 -14.38 50.53
C ASN A 772 56.02 -13.50 50.32
N GLU A 773 56.02 -12.19 50.61
CA GLU A 773 55.31 -11.43 51.65
C GLU A 773 55.41 -9.89 51.42
N ARG A 774 54.35 -9.14 51.84
CA ARG A 774 54.32 -7.73 52.33
C ARG A 774 54.72 -6.59 51.36
N SER A 775 54.14 -5.39 51.35
CA SER A 775 53.17 -4.68 52.21
C SER A 775 52.87 -3.33 51.52
N THR A 776 51.61 -2.89 51.39
CA THR A 776 51.17 -1.51 51.74
C THR A 776 49.65 -1.33 51.57
N ARG A 777 48.96 -1.26 52.73
CA ARG A 777 47.85 -0.35 53.13
C ARG A 777 46.77 -0.01 52.06
N GLY A 778 45.56 -0.56 52.14
CA GLY A 778 44.41 -0.08 52.96
C GLY A 778 43.37 0.56 52.02
N LEU A 779 42.06 0.31 52.01
CA LEU A 779 41.09 -0.09 53.02
C LEU A 779 40.16 -1.21 52.52
N SER A 780 39.64 -1.95 53.50
CA SER A 780 38.72 -3.07 53.43
C SER A 780 37.34 -2.74 52.84
N VAL A 781 36.89 -3.56 51.88
CA VAL A 781 35.49 -3.97 51.80
C VAL A 781 35.49 -5.49 51.94
N LEU A 782 34.85 -5.97 53.00
CA LEU A 782 34.62 -7.38 53.26
C LEU A 782 33.88 -8.00 52.07
N SER A 783 34.59 -8.75 51.23
CA SER A 783 33.99 -9.81 50.44
C SER A 783 33.66 -10.95 51.42
N LEU A 784 32.47 -10.87 52.00
CA LEU A 784 31.80 -12.06 52.49
C LEU A 784 31.75 -13.03 51.31
N LEU A 785 32.47 -14.14 51.44
CA LEU A 785 32.20 -15.38 50.71
C LEU A 785 30.74 -15.74 51.00
N ALA A 786 29.83 -15.27 50.15
CA ALA A 786 28.52 -15.87 50.05
C ALA A 786 28.72 -17.27 49.44
N PRO A 787 28.16 -18.33 50.05
CA PRO A 787 28.21 -19.64 49.44
C PRO A 787 27.53 -19.57 48.08
N ALA A 788 28.11 -20.21 47.07
CA ALA A 788 27.34 -20.65 45.92
C ALA A 788 26.24 -21.59 46.46
N SER A 789 25.01 -21.09 46.47
CA SER A 789 23.73 -21.82 46.48
C SER A 789 22.65 -20.87 46.99
N ALA A 790 22.04 -20.17 46.05
CA ALA A 790 20.69 -19.62 46.12
C ALA A 790 20.45 -19.05 44.72
N THR A 791 19.96 -19.90 43.84
CA THR A 791 19.26 -19.51 42.61
C THR A 791 18.42 -18.26 42.91
N LEU A 792 18.38 -17.29 41.98
CA LEU A 792 17.75 -15.96 42.19
C LEU A 792 16.35 -16.00 42.85
N TYR A 793 15.63 -17.13 42.76
CA TYR A 793 14.34 -17.36 43.43
C TYR A 793 14.36 -17.33 44.97
N ASP A 794 15.48 -17.63 45.63
CA ASP A 794 15.56 -17.64 47.11
C ASP A 794 15.65 -16.23 47.70
N GLN A 795 15.87 -15.22 46.85
CA GLN A 795 16.01 -13.82 47.24
C GLN A 795 14.76 -13.03 46.85
N ALA A 796 14.43 -12.02 47.67
CA ALA A 796 13.42 -11.03 47.30
C ALA A 796 14.08 -9.96 46.41
N ILE A 797 13.74 -9.96 45.12
CA ILE A 797 14.20 -9.01 44.12
C ILE A 797 13.48 -7.68 44.34
N GLN A 798 14.21 -6.56 44.36
CA GLN A 798 13.65 -5.23 44.51
C GLN A 798 13.30 -4.65 43.13
N LEU A 799 12.03 -4.33 42.90
CA LEU A 799 11.55 -3.55 41.76
C LEU A 799 11.11 -2.15 42.21
N ALA A 800 10.80 -1.26 41.26
CA ALA A 800 10.29 0.08 41.59
C ALA A 800 8.94 0.02 42.34
N GLN A 801 8.09 -0.96 41.99
CA GLN A 801 6.75 -1.14 42.55
C GLN A 801 6.72 -1.88 43.90
N GLY A 802 7.78 -2.63 44.22
CA GLY A 802 7.87 -3.42 45.45
C GLY A 802 8.84 -4.59 45.35
N LYS A 803 8.95 -5.39 46.41
CA LYS A 803 9.80 -6.59 46.41
C LYS A 803 9.03 -7.77 45.83
N VAL A 804 9.68 -8.62 45.05
CA VAL A 804 9.10 -9.83 44.46
C VAL A 804 9.98 -11.03 44.76
N GLN A 805 9.37 -12.17 45.08
CA GLN A 805 10.09 -13.42 45.32
C GLN A 805 9.46 -14.56 44.51
N GLY A 806 10.30 -15.32 43.81
CA GLY A 806 9.91 -16.43 42.95
C GLY A 806 10.04 -17.78 43.65
N ALA A 807 10.13 -18.83 42.85
CA ALA A 807 10.42 -20.19 43.29
C ALA A 807 11.31 -20.94 42.29
N ALA A 808 11.79 -22.12 42.66
CA ALA A 808 12.38 -23.06 41.70
C ALA A 808 11.31 -23.49 40.68
N ALA A 809 11.66 -23.55 39.40
CA ALA A 809 10.74 -24.01 38.36
C ALA A 809 10.38 -25.49 38.50
N PHE A 810 11.27 -26.30 39.07
CA PHE A 810 11.10 -27.74 39.25
C PHE A 810 11.44 -28.20 40.67
N ASN A 811 10.86 -29.33 41.07
CA ASN A 811 11.31 -30.12 42.21
C ASN A 811 11.89 -31.46 41.73
N GLU A 812 12.56 -32.21 42.61
CA GLU A 812 13.21 -33.49 42.25
C GLU A 812 12.27 -34.50 41.60
N SER A 813 10.97 -34.48 41.96
CA SER A 813 9.95 -35.38 41.39
C SER A 813 9.32 -34.90 40.08
N SER A 814 9.47 -33.62 39.73
CA SER A 814 8.84 -32.99 38.56
C SER A 814 9.85 -32.57 37.49
N ALA A 815 11.14 -32.73 37.75
CA ALA A 815 12.21 -32.37 36.83
C ALA A 815 12.27 -33.34 35.63
N PRO A 816 12.18 -32.84 34.38
CA PRO A 816 12.37 -33.67 33.20
C PRO A 816 13.81 -34.18 33.13
N SER A 817 13.99 -35.46 32.84
CA SER A 817 15.32 -36.12 32.81
C SER A 817 16.29 -35.53 31.77
N TYR A 818 15.77 -34.84 30.76
CA TYR A 818 16.54 -34.25 29.66
C TYR A 818 16.89 -32.76 29.85
N ILE A 819 16.41 -32.11 30.93
CA ILE A 819 16.85 -30.76 31.32
C ILE A 819 17.89 -30.92 32.43
N SER A 820 19.17 -30.83 32.07
CA SER A 820 20.26 -31.15 33.00
C SER A 820 20.48 -30.10 34.11
N ASN A 821 20.21 -28.83 33.81
CA ASN A 821 20.36 -27.68 34.71
C ASN A 821 19.03 -27.24 35.35
N TRP A 822 18.07 -28.15 35.50
CA TRP A 822 16.75 -27.84 36.05
C TRP A 822 16.79 -27.17 37.44
N LYS A 823 17.83 -27.45 38.23
CA LYS A 823 18.05 -26.89 39.57
C LYS A 823 18.34 -25.39 39.55
N ASP A 824 18.84 -24.89 38.43
CA ASP A 824 19.28 -23.51 38.28
C ASP A 824 18.17 -22.59 37.75
N ILE A 825 17.01 -23.15 37.41
CA ILE A 825 15.92 -22.40 36.77
C ILE A 825 14.97 -21.85 37.84
N ALA A 826 14.96 -20.53 37.95
CA ALA A 826 14.02 -19.76 38.75
C ALA A 826 12.79 -19.36 37.94
N VAL A 827 11.65 -19.25 38.63
CA VAL A 827 10.40 -18.77 38.04
C VAL A 827 9.71 -17.74 38.94
N TRP A 828 9.19 -16.69 38.31
CA TRP A 828 8.28 -15.71 38.89
C TRP A 828 7.02 -15.67 38.04
N LYS A 829 5.84 -15.79 38.66
CA LYS A 829 4.55 -15.83 37.98
C LYS A 829 3.62 -14.76 38.55
N GLY A 830 2.81 -14.16 37.68
CA GLY A 830 1.75 -13.24 38.07
C GLY A 830 2.23 -11.89 38.62
N ILE A 831 3.36 -11.36 38.14
CA ILE A 831 3.81 -10.01 38.52
C ILE A 831 2.95 -8.99 37.77
N PRO A 832 2.25 -8.03 38.43
CA PRO A 832 1.46 -7.03 37.71
C PRO A 832 2.39 -6.05 37.01
N TYR A 833 2.27 -5.93 35.69
CA TYR A 833 3.05 -4.98 34.88
C TYR A 833 2.27 -3.70 34.58
N ALA A 834 0.95 -3.71 34.78
CA ALA A 834 0.06 -2.57 34.68
C ALA A 834 -1.08 -2.67 35.71
N ALA A 835 -1.82 -1.60 35.93
CA ALA A 835 -3.00 -1.62 36.79
C ALA A 835 -4.17 -2.39 36.18
N THR A 836 -5.16 -2.72 37.02
CA THR A 836 -6.41 -3.38 36.60
C THR A 836 -7.06 -2.64 35.43
N THR A 837 -7.58 -3.40 34.47
CA THR A 837 -8.30 -2.88 33.31
C THR A 837 -9.81 -2.81 33.53
N GLY A 838 -10.28 -3.18 34.73
CA GLY A 838 -11.71 -3.20 35.08
C GLY A 838 -12.25 -1.84 35.53
N GLY A 839 -13.58 -1.76 35.64
CA GLY A 839 -14.29 -0.56 36.10
C GLY A 839 -14.00 0.67 35.24
N GLU A 840 -13.57 1.77 35.87
CA GLU A 840 -13.24 3.03 35.17
C GLU A 840 -12.05 2.91 34.21
N ASN A 841 -11.23 1.86 34.33
CA ASN A 841 -10.09 1.62 33.43
C ASN A 841 -10.48 0.80 32.20
N ARG A 842 -11.74 0.34 32.11
CA ARG A 842 -12.23 -0.40 30.95
C ARG A 842 -12.18 0.50 29.71
N TRP A 843 -11.54 -0.03 28.66
CA TRP A 843 -11.22 0.66 27.41
C TRP A 843 -10.41 1.96 27.58
N LYS A 844 -9.40 1.91 28.46
CA LYS A 844 -8.32 2.91 28.51
C LYS A 844 -6.97 2.26 28.20
N PRO A 845 -5.97 3.04 27.74
CA PRO A 845 -4.58 2.58 27.70
C PRO A 845 -4.15 2.00 29.06
N PRO A 846 -3.23 1.01 29.10
CA PRO A 846 -2.74 0.45 30.35
C PRO A 846 -2.17 1.56 31.25
N GLN A 847 -2.53 1.52 32.53
CA GLN A 847 -2.07 2.47 33.52
C GLN A 847 -0.89 1.86 34.31
N GLY A 848 -0.05 2.72 34.89
CA GLY A 848 1.15 2.28 35.60
C GLY A 848 0.88 1.22 36.67
N ALA A 849 1.78 0.24 36.77
CA ALA A 849 1.66 -0.87 37.71
C ALA A 849 1.48 -0.38 39.17
N PRO A 850 0.53 -0.97 39.93
CA PRO A 850 0.33 -0.59 41.32
C PRO A 850 1.55 -0.97 42.16
N SER A 851 1.93 -0.10 43.10
CA SER A 851 2.93 -0.46 44.11
C SER A 851 2.32 -1.36 45.17
N TRP A 852 3.09 -2.32 45.69
CA TRP A 852 2.65 -3.21 46.77
C TRP A 852 3.57 -3.12 48.00
N ASN A 853 2.96 -3.26 49.17
CA ASN A 853 3.68 -3.28 50.44
C ASN A 853 4.18 -4.70 50.75
N GLY A 854 5.43 -4.81 51.20
CA GLY A 854 6.04 -6.09 51.53
C GLY A 854 6.61 -6.82 50.32
N THR A 855 6.64 -8.15 50.36
CA THR A 855 7.19 -9.00 49.29
C THR A 855 6.07 -9.79 48.63
N LEU A 856 5.85 -9.56 47.34
CA LEU A 856 4.93 -10.31 46.49
C LEU A 856 5.52 -11.71 46.24
N LYS A 857 4.78 -12.76 46.60
CA LYS A 857 5.13 -14.15 46.30
C LYS A 857 4.62 -14.49 44.90
N ALA A 858 5.49 -14.33 43.91
CA ALA A 858 5.21 -14.57 42.51
C ALA A 858 5.35 -16.06 42.16
N THR A 859 4.58 -16.93 42.81
CA THR A 859 4.67 -18.40 42.65
C THR A 859 3.50 -19.01 41.90
N ALA A 860 2.46 -18.23 41.63
CA ALA A 860 1.25 -18.64 40.90
C ALA A 860 0.98 -17.67 39.76
N PHE A 861 0.39 -18.17 38.67
CA PHE A 861 -0.02 -17.31 37.57
C PHE A 861 -1.06 -16.29 38.03
N GLY A 862 -1.00 -15.09 37.46
CA GLY A 862 -2.07 -14.12 37.60
C GLY A 862 -3.33 -14.58 36.86
N PRO A 863 -4.49 -13.94 37.12
CA PRO A 863 -5.71 -14.24 36.39
C PRO A 863 -5.54 -14.04 34.88
N SER A 864 -6.14 -14.92 34.09
CA SER A 864 -6.19 -14.76 32.63
C SER A 864 -7.07 -13.57 32.25
N CYS A 865 -6.75 -12.91 31.13
CA CYS A 865 -7.62 -11.86 30.63
C CYS A 865 -8.95 -12.45 30.15
N PRO A 866 -10.08 -11.73 30.32
CA PRO A 866 -11.36 -12.29 29.98
C PRO A 866 -11.52 -12.46 28.47
N SER A 867 -12.04 -13.62 28.07
CA SER A 867 -12.33 -13.95 26.67
C SER A 867 -13.55 -14.86 26.60
N SER A 868 -14.18 -14.95 25.43
CA SER A 868 -15.32 -15.86 25.18
C SER A 868 -14.97 -17.35 25.31
N SER A 869 -13.67 -17.67 25.37
CA SER A 869 -13.11 -19.02 25.37
C SER A 869 -12.35 -19.39 26.65
N ALA A 870 -12.21 -18.45 27.60
CA ALA A 870 -11.44 -18.65 28.81
C ALA A 870 -12.20 -19.48 29.87
N GLY A 871 -11.46 -20.30 30.63
CA GLY A 871 -11.98 -21.15 31.70
C GLY A 871 -12.15 -20.43 33.05
N ASP A 872 -12.21 -21.20 34.14
CA ASP A 872 -12.23 -20.65 35.51
C ASP A 872 -10.95 -19.84 35.78
N GLY A 873 -11.05 -18.71 36.50
CA GLY A 873 -9.89 -17.90 36.90
C GLY A 873 -9.59 -16.65 36.06
N VAL A 874 -10.55 -16.16 35.28
CA VAL A 874 -10.47 -14.89 34.55
C VAL A 874 -10.71 -13.66 35.43
N SER A 875 -10.08 -12.54 35.10
CA SER A 875 -10.31 -11.25 35.75
C SER A 875 -9.99 -10.10 34.80
N GLU A 876 -10.62 -8.94 34.95
CA GLU A 876 -10.13 -7.71 34.30
C GLU A 876 -8.86 -7.15 34.97
N ASP A 877 -8.49 -7.65 36.15
CA ASP A 877 -7.16 -7.45 36.73
C ASP A 877 -6.20 -8.55 36.23
N CYS A 878 -5.92 -8.55 34.94
CA CYS A 878 -5.20 -9.64 34.26
C CYS A 878 -3.80 -9.29 33.73
N LEU A 879 -3.40 -8.01 33.71
CA LEU A 879 -2.15 -7.55 33.10
C LEU A 879 -0.93 -7.93 33.95
N SER A 880 -0.55 -9.20 33.85
CA SER A 880 0.53 -9.82 34.60
C SER A 880 1.57 -10.46 33.69
N ILE A 881 2.80 -10.56 34.19
CA ILE A 881 3.97 -11.07 33.51
C ILE A 881 4.63 -12.19 34.33
N ASN A 882 5.21 -13.15 33.62
CA ASN A 882 5.86 -14.34 34.15
C ASN A 882 7.28 -14.43 33.56
N ILE A 883 8.25 -14.83 34.39
CA ILE A 883 9.67 -14.83 34.03
C ILE A 883 10.27 -16.17 34.46
N TRP A 884 10.96 -16.85 33.55
CA TRP A 884 11.84 -17.98 33.83
C TRP A 884 13.28 -17.54 33.58
N SER A 885 14.14 -17.67 34.58
CA SER A 885 15.54 -17.23 34.50
C SER A 885 16.48 -18.34 34.98
N PRO A 886 17.50 -18.71 34.20
CA PRO A 886 18.58 -19.58 34.66
C PRO A 886 19.70 -18.78 35.36
N ALA A 887 19.54 -17.47 35.52
CA ALA A 887 20.58 -16.63 36.09
C ALA A 887 20.83 -16.97 37.57
N THR A 888 22.10 -16.99 37.94
CA THR A 888 22.54 -17.16 39.33
C THR A 888 22.80 -15.82 40.03
N SER A 889 22.76 -14.70 39.30
CA SER A 889 22.91 -13.35 39.82
C SER A 889 22.21 -12.32 38.91
N THR A 890 21.93 -11.14 39.45
CA THR A 890 21.35 -10.01 38.69
C THR A 890 22.30 -9.46 37.63
N ASP A 891 23.61 -9.71 37.74
CA ASP A 891 24.62 -9.21 36.81
C ASP A 891 24.86 -10.14 35.60
N ALA A 892 24.09 -11.24 35.47
CA ALA A 892 24.31 -12.26 34.45
C ALA A 892 24.15 -11.77 33.00
N LYS A 893 23.33 -10.73 32.77
CA LYS A 893 23.05 -10.12 31.44
C LYS A 893 22.72 -11.15 30.36
N LEU A 894 21.78 -12.03 30.67
CA LEU A 894 21.34 -13.06 29.73
C LEU A 894 20.36 -12.49 28.69
N PRO A 895 20.39 -12.99 27.45
CA PRO A 895 19.45 -12.56 26.41
C PRO A 895 18.02 -12.96 26.77
N VAL A 896 17.07 -12.10 26.40
CA VAL A 896 15.66 -12.19 26.81
C VAL A 896 14.79 -12.55 25.62
N MET A 897 13.94 -13.54 25.77
CA MET A 897 12.86 -13.89 24.83
C MET A 897 11.51 -13.50 25.46
N LEU A 898 10.85 -12.50 24.88
CA LEU A 898 9.52 -12.06 25.26
C LEU A 898 8.47 -12.73 24.38
N TRP A 899 7.70 -13.67 24.94
CA TRP A 899 6.73 -14.48 24.26
C TRP A 899 5.31 -13.91 24.31
N SER A 900 4.73 -13.66 23.14
CA SER A 900 3.33 -13.27 22.95
C SER A 900 2.50 -14.46 22.47
N TYR A 901 1.42 -14.78 23.20
CA TYR A 901 0.50 -15.85 22.81
C TYR A 901 -0.51 -15.39 21.76
N ALA A 902 -1.17 -16.34 21.07
CA ALA A 902 -2.21 -16.03 20.08
C ALA A 902 -3.50 -15.50 20.71
N ALA A 903 -4.22 -14.61 20.03
CA ALA A 903 -5.54 -14.16 20.47
C ALA A 903 -6.47 -15.35 20.80
N GLY A 904 -7.11 -15.32 21.98
CA GLY A 904 -7.89 -16.44 22.52
C GLY A 904 -7.09 -17.45 23.38
N GLY A 905 -5.77 -17.26 23.53
CA GLY A 905 -4.92 -17.98 24.48
C GLY A 905 -4.72 -17.24 25.80
N GLU A 906 -3.91 -17.83 26.68
CA GLU A 906 -3.53 -17.24 27.97
C GLU A 906 -2.06 -17.58 28.29
N SER A 907 -1.36 -16.70 29.01
CA SER A 907 0.08 -16.89 29.31
C SER A 907 0.36 -18.03 30.29
N SER A 908 -0.67 -18.54 30.96
CA SER A 908 -0.63 -19.64 31.93
C SER A 908 -0.74 -21.03 31.30
N GLN A 909 -1.03 -21.13 30.00
CA GLN A 909 -1.08 -22.40 29.27
C GLN A 909 0.26 -23.14 29.36
N SER A 910 0.20 -24.46 29.59
CA SER A 910 1.40 -25.30 29.68
C SER A 910 2.23 -25.31 28.40
N THR A 911 1.61 -25.03 27.25
CA THR A 911 2.25 -24.83 25.95
C THR A 911 3.23 -23.67 25.93
N TYR A 912 3.11 -22.71 26.85
CA TYR A 912 4.02 -21.56 26.97
C TYR A 912 4.89 -21.64 28.24
N ASP A 913 5.06 -22.82 28.83
CA ASP A 913 6.02 -22.97 29.93
C ASP A 913 7.44 -22.72 29.41
N GLY A 914 8.12 -21.76 30.04
CA GLY A 914 9.40 -21.22 29.59
C GLY A 914 10.64 -21.96 30.07
N ALA A 915 10.52 -22.98 30.92
CA ALA A 915 11.69 -23.56 31.56
C ALA A 915 12.59 -24.32 30.57
N GLY A 916 12.02 -24.88 29.50
CA GLY A 916 12.78 -25.48 28.40
C GLY A 916 13.71 -24.49 27.66
N MET A 917 13.29 -23.22 27.51
CA MET A 917 14.12 -22.15 26.95
C MET A 917 15.10 -21.59 27.99
N ALA A 918 14.67 -21.46 29.25
CA ALA A 918 15.55 -21.06 30.35
C ALA A 918 16.73 -22.01 30.53
N ALA A 919 16.51 -23.31 30.35
CA ALA A 919 17.59 -24.31 30.34
C ALA A 919 18.72 -23.94 29.36
N LYS A 920 18.42 -23.22 28.28
CA LYS A 920 19.35 -22.84 27.22
C LYS A 920 19.93 -21.43 27.41
N ASP A 921 20.09 -20.93 28.63
CA ASP A 921 20.65 -19.61 28.96
C ASP A 921 19.90 -18.43 28.31
N VAL A 922 18.59 -18.54 28.18
CA VAL A 922 17.70 -17.47 27.70
C VAL A 922 16.71 -17.15 28.79
N ILE A 923 16.54 -15.87 29.15
CA ILE A 923 15.44 -15.49 30.03
C ILE A 923 14.15 -15.51 29.22
N PHE A 924 13.22 -16.38 29.59
CA PHE A 924 11.92 -16.48 28.94
C PHE A 924 10.89 -15.67 29.71
N VAL A 925 10.14 -14.84 29.00
CA VAL A 925 9.12 -13.96 29.58
C VAL A 925 7.79 -14.18 28.86
N SER A 926 6.70 -14.42 29.56
CA SER A 926 5.34 -14.44 28.99
C SER A 926 4.43 -13.47 29.74
N TYR A 927 3.43 -12.90 29.06
CA TYR A 927 2.56 -11.88 29.65
C TYR A 927 1.12 -12.01 29.12
N ASN A 928 0.16 -11.53 29.91
CA ASN A 928 -1.23 -11.38 29.50
C ASN A 928 -1.49 -10.04 28.83
N TYR A 929 -2.40 -9.99 27.87
CA TYR A 929 -2.89 -8.75 27.26
C TYR A 929 -4.39 -8.88 26.92
N ARG A 930 -5.12 -7.76 26.86
CA ARG A 930 -6.57 -7.79 26.58
C ARG A 930 -6.87 -8.27 25.16
N THR A 931 -7.90 -9.09 25.02
CA THR A 931 -8.39 -9.65 23.74
C THR A 931 -9.86 -9.33 23.49
N GLY A 932 -10.38 -9.71 22.33
CA GLY A 932 -11.80 -9.57 21.97
C GLY A 932 -12.33 -8.14 22.16
N PRO A 933 -13.57 -7.95 22.63
CA PRO A 933 -14.15 -6.63 22.85
C PRO A 933 -13.41 -5.80 23.92
N LEU A 934 -12.68 -6.41 24.85
CA LEU A 934 -11.92 -5.66 25.85
C LEU A 934 -10.61 -5.08 25.28
N GLY A 935 -10.02 -5.78 24.32
CA GLY A 935 -8.77 -5.38 23.66
C GLY A 935 -8.96 -4.47 22.45
N TRP A 936 -10.09 -4.60 21.73
CA TRP A 936 -10.23 -4.03 20.37
C TRP A 936 -11.52 -3.23 20.13
N LEU A 937 -12.33 -2.95 21.16
CA LEU A 937 -13.52 -2.10 21.01
C LEU A 937 -13.11 -0.70 20.54
N THR A 938 -13.72 -0.25 19.46
CA THR A 938 -13.42 1.02 18.82
C THR A 938 -14.65 1.89 18.84
N LEU A 939 -14.74 2.84 19.77
CA LEU A 939 -15.81 3.84 19.75
C LEU A 939 -15.21 5.23 19.67
N HIS A 940 -15.87 6.11 18.93
CA HIS A 940 -15.46 7.49 18.81
C HIS A 940 -15.40 8.20 20.18
N GLU A 941 -16.38 7.96 21.05
CA GLU A 941 -16.48 8.53 22.40
C GLU A 941 -15.28 8.13 23.28
N LEU A 942 -14.73 6.92 23.10
CA LEU A 942 -13.54 6.47 23.82
C LEU A 942 -12.27 7.22 23.38
N ALA A 943 -12.20 7.64 22.12
CA ALA A 943 -11.10 8.45 21.60
C ALA A 943 -11.13 9.88 22.14
N GLU A 944 -12.32 10.46 22.36
CA GLU A 944 -12.46 11.78 22.98
C GLU A 944 -11.99 11.80 24.44
N GLU A 945 -12.16 10.70 25.19
CA GLU A 945 -11.73 10.62 26.58
C GLU A 945 -10.21 10.49 26.75
N THR A 946 -9.54 9.76 25.86
CA THR A 946 -8.14 9.31 26.08
C THR A 946 -7.18 9.58 24.93
N GLY A 947 -7.66 10.11 23.80
CA GLY A 947 -6.86 10.28 22.59
C GLY A 947 -6.53 8.97 21.86
N ALA A 948 -7.03 7.81 22.32
CA ALA A 948 -6.79 6.51 21.69
C ALA A 948 -8.03 5.60 21.77
N THR A 949 -8.28 4.82 20.72
CA THR A 949 -9.40 3.87 20.66
C THR A 949 -9.01 2.63 19.84
N GLY A 950 -9.64 1.50 20.11
CA GLY A 950 -9.57 0.29 19.27
C GLY A 950 -8.33 -0.60 19.38
N ASN A 951 -7.24 -0.17 20.01
CA ASN A 951 -5.96 -0.91 20.05
C ASN A 951 -5.43 -1.13 21.48
N TYR A 952 -6.30 -1.32 22.46
CA TYR A 952 -5.90 -1.47 23.87
C TYR A 952 -5.06 -2.72 24.09
N GLY A 953 -5.40 -3.83 23.43
CA GLY A 953 -4.60 -5.05 23.47
C GLY A 953 -3.17 -4.84 22.99
N LEU A 954 -2.97 -4.08 21.89
CA LEU A 954 -1.63 -3.71 21.39
C LEU A 954 -0.88 -2.81 22.39
N LEU A 955 -1.56 -1.83 22.98
CA LEU A 955 -0.97 -0.95 23.99
C LEU A 955 -0.53 -1.72 25.24
N ASP A 956 -1.28 -2.74 25.65
CA ASP A 956 -0.91 -3.63 26.76
C ASP A 956 0.41 -4.38 26.48
N GLN A 957 0.66 -4.77 25.23
CA GLN A 957 1.89 -5.48 24.85
C GLN A 957 3.10 -4.53 24.79
N ILE A 958 2.89 -3.31 24.29
CA ILE A 958 3.90 -2.25 24.33
C ILE A 958 4.29 -1.95 25.78
N GLU A 959 3.30 -1.88 26.69
CA GLU A 959 3.56 -1.64 28.11
C GLU A 959 4.29 -2.81 28.78
N ALA A 960 3.96 -4.06 28.44
CA ALA A 960 4.71 -5.23 28.89
C ALA A 960 6.19 -5.16 28.43
N LEU A 961 6.44 -4.78 27.18
CA LEU A 961 7.80 -4.62 26.65
C LEU A 961 8.58 -3.53 27.39
N LYS A 962 7.97 -2.36 27.66
CA LYS A 962 8.58 -1.30 28.46
C LYS A 962 8.91 -1.78 29.87
N TRP A 963 7.97 -2.48 30.50
CA TRP A 963 8.18 -3.03 31.84
C TRP A 963 9.37 -4.00 31.84
N VAL A 964 9.47 -4.88 30.84
CA VAL A 964 10.62 -5.80 30.69
C VAL A 964 11.91 -5.01 30.52
N TYR A 965 11.95 -4.03 29.63
CA TYR A 965 13.14 -3.19 29.42
C TYR A 965 13.60 -2.52 30.73
N GLU A 966 12.67 -2.02 31.54
CA GLU A 966 12.98 -1.34 32.79
C GLU A 966 13.40 -2.29 33.93
N ASN A 967 12.89 -3.53 33.95
CA ASN A 967 12.99 -4.39 35.13
C ASN A 967 13.77 -5.70 34.92
N ILE A 968 14.00 -6.15 33.68
CA ILE A 968 14.53 -7.51 33.42
C ILE A 968 15.97 -7.71 33.92
N ALA A 969 16.74 -6.63 34.04
CA ALA A 969 18.07 -6.65 34.65
C ALA A 969 18.05 -7.18 36.09
N ALA A 970 16.98 -6.90 36.85
CA ALA A 970 16.81 -7.39 38.21
C ALA A 970 16.64 -8.92 38.28
N PHE A 971 16.31 -9.56 37.16
CA PHE A 971 16.17 -11.01 37.01
C PHE A 971 17.36 -11.65 36.29
N GLY A 972 18.44 -10.88 36.07
CA GLY A 972 19.66 -11.33 35.39
C GLY A 972 19.65 -11.15 33.86
N GLY A 973 18.66 -10.43 33.32
CA GLY A 973 18.51 -10.22 31.87
C GLY A 973 19.28 -9.03 31.34
N ASP A 974 19.51 -9.02 30.03
CA ASP A 974 20.05 -7.87 29.31
C ASP A 974 18.90 -7.08 28.66
N PRO A 975 18.57 -5.86 29.13
CA PRO A 975 17.53 -5.04 28.53
C PRO A 975 17.89 -4.59 27.09
N GLU A 976 19.16 -4.63 26.72
CA GLU A 976 19.63 -4.32 25.36
C GLU A 976 19.59 -5.53 24.41
N SER A 977 19.18 -6.71 24.90
CA SER A 977 19.05 -7.91 24.08
C SER A 977 17.72 -8.63 24.31
N ILE A 978 16.63 -7.93 23.99
CA ILE A 978 15.27 -8.45 24.00
C ILE A 978 14.86 -8.89 22.58
N THR A 979 14.40 -10.14 22.46
CA THR A 979 13.78 -10.68 21.25
C THR A 979 12.31 -10.99 21.52
N VAL A 980 11.42 -10.34 20.77
CA VAL A 980 9.98 -10.62 20.83
C VAL A 980 9.67 -11.82 19.94
N ALA A 981 8.96 -12.82 20.47
CA ALA A 981 8.63 -14.06 19.77
C ALA A 981 7.18 -14.49 20.05
N GLY A 982 6.60 -15.32 19.19
CA GLY A 982 5.33 -16.00 19.47
C GLY A 982 4.33 -16.05 18.31
N MET A 983 3.10 -16.46 18.63
CA MET A 983 1.97 -16.43 17.68
C MET A 983 1.27 -15.09 17.80
N ILE A 984 1.62 -14.15 16.92
CA ILE A 984 1.27 -12.75 17.15
C ILE A 984 0.03 -12.40 16.34
N LYS A 985 -1.13 -12.35 16.99
CA LYS A 985 -2.26 -11.56 16.51
C LYS A 985 -2.31 -10.28 17.35
N GLY A 986 -1.80 -9.17 16.80
CA GLY A 986 -2.07 -7.83 17.32
C GLY A 986 -1.03 -7.16 18.23
N ALA A 987 0.25 -7.55 18.26
CA ALA A 987 1.30 -6.65 18.77
C ALA A 987 2.50 -6.38 17.89
N ILE A 988 2.56 -7.06 16.76
CA ILE A 988 3.30 -6.56 15.63
C ILE A 988 2.23 -6.09 14.65
N ALA A 989 1.87 -4.82 14.73
CA ALA A 989 1.10 -4.15 13.70
C ALA A 989 1.83 -4.13 12.33
N GLU A 990 3.06 -4.67 12.28
CA GLU A 990 3.99 -4.58 11.17
C GLU A 990 4.89 -5.84 11.00
N SER A 991 4.38 -7.05 11.14
CA SER A 991 5.07 -8.23 10.59
C SER A 991 4.13 -9.07 9.78
N GLY A 992 3.51 -8.48 8.76
CA GLY A 992 3.11 -9.24 7.57
C GLY A 992 4.30 -9.91 6.86
N LEU A 993 5.34 -10.35 7.58
CA LEU A 993 6.46 -11.14 7.09
C LEU A 993 6.03 -12.60 7.13
N LYS A 994 5.29 -13.00 6.10
CA LYS A 994 5.52 -14.27 5.43
C LYS A 994 6.18 -13.91 4.09
N ASP A 995 6.96 -14.84 3.52
CA ASP A 995 7.82 -14.60 2.35
C ASP A 995 7.19 -13.60 1.35
N PRO A 996 7.81 -12.44 1.07
CA PRO A 996 7.25 -11.42 0.18
C PRO A 996 7.03 -11.92 -1.27
N TYR A 997 7.51 -13.12 -1.61
CA TYR A 997 7.36 -13.72 -2.94
C TYR A 997 6.59 -15.05 -2.94
N ASP A 998 5.89 -15.42 -1.86
CA ASP A 998 4.92 -16.52 -1.92
C ASP A 998 3.57 -15.98 -2.45
N PRO A 999 3.22 -16.26 -3.72
CA PRO A 999 2.03 -15.70 -4.35
C PRO A 999 0.72 -16.23 -3.75
N ASP A 1000 0.75 -17.36 -3.01
CA ASP A 1000 -0.44 -17.97 -2.43
C ASP A 1000 -0.76 -17.36 -1.03
N LEU A 1001 0.16 -16.56 -0.46
CA LEU A 1001 0.02 -15.93 0.88
C LEU A 1001 -0.47 -14.47 0.87
N TRP A 1002 -0.73 -13.89 -0.31
CA TRP A 1002 -1.13 -12.48 -0.50
C TRP A 1002 -2.40 -12.02 0.23
N GLY A 1003 -3.17 -12.95 0.82
CA GLY A 1003 -4.48 -12.69 1.44
C GLY A 1003 -4.57 -12.84 2.96
N TYR A 1004 -3.54 -13.32 3.67
CA TYR A 1004 -3.74 -13.91 5.01
C TYR A 1004 -2.88 -13.33 6.16
N GLY A 1005 -2.09 -12.27 5.93
CA GLY A 1005 -1.10 -11.78 6.93
C GLY A 1005 -1.21 -10.32 7.38
N SER A 1006 -2.20 -9.55 6.93
CA SER A 1006 -2.34 -8.12 7.26
C SER A 1006 -3.78 -7.77 7.64
N GLU A 1007 -4.33 -8.46 8.63
CA GLU A 1007 -5.66 -8.17 9.15
C GLU A 1007 -5.60 -6.96 10.10
N TYR A 1008 -5.67 -5.77 9.55
CA TYR A 1008 -6.10 -4.59 10.29
C TYR A 1008 -7.46 -4.12 9.77
N ARG A 1009 -8.31 -3.61 10.66
CA ARG A 1009 -9.57 -2.96 10.29
C ARG A 1009 -9.31 -1.49 10.04
N ASN A 1010 -10.01 -0.94 9.06
CA ASN A 1010 -10.07 0.50 8.92
C ASN A 1010 -10.90 1.07 10.09
N MET A 1011 -10.45 2.19 10.66
CA MET A 1011 -11.10 2.87 11.78
C MET A 1011 -12.62 3.03 11.58
N THR A 1012 -13.06 3.44 10.39
CA THR A 1012 -14.49 3.62 10.08
C THR A 1012 -15.28 2.31 10.21
N TRP A 1013 -14.70 1.19 9.79
CA TRP A 1013 -15.36 -0.11 9.89
C TRP A 1013 -15.41 -0.58 11.35
N ALA A 1014 -14.30 -0.45 12.08
CA ALA A 1014 -14.20 -0.86 13.47
C ALA A 1014 -15.14 -0.06 14.39
N ASP A 1015 -15.28 1.25 14.14
CA ASP A 1015 -16.23 2.12 14.83
C ASP A 1015 -17.69 1.73 14.55
N ALA A 1016 -18.05 1.53 13.28
CA ALA A 1016 -19.41 1.10 12.91
C ALA A 1016 -19.76 -0.29 13.49
N PHE A 1017 -18.80 -1.22 13.46
CA PHE A 1017 -18.98 -2.54 14.05
C PHE A 1017 -19.17 -2.47 15.57
N SER A 1018 -18.32 -1.71 16.26
CA SER A 1018 -18.39 -1.52 17.71
C SER A 1018 -19.65 -0.79 18.17
N LYS A 1019 -20.15 0.17 17.37
CA LYS A 1019 -21.45 0.83 17.60
C LYS A 1019 -22.60 -0.16 17.49
N THR A 1020 -22.62 -0.96 16.43
CA THR A 1020 -23.63 -2.04 16.26
C THR A 1020 -23.58 -3.03 17.42
N TYR A 1021 -22.37 -3.37 17.87
CA TYR A 1021 -22.14 -4.21 19.04
C TYR A 1021 -22.71 -3.56 20.32
N ALA A 1022 -22.38 -2.30 20.59
CA ALA A 1022 -22.91 -1.58 21.76
C ALA A 1022 -24.45 -1.49 21.75
N GLU A 1023 -25.05 -1.17 20.60
CA GLU A 1023 -26.51 -1.14 20.42
C GLU A 1023 -27.15 -2.50 20.70
N SER A 1024 -26.50 -3.59 20.28
CA SER A 1024 -27.00 -4.95 20.50
C SER A 1024 -27.02 -5.36 21.99
N LEU A 1025 -26.18 -4.71 22.82
CA LEU A 1025 -26.19 -4.84 24.27
C LEU A 1025 -27.21 -3.91 24.95
N ASN A 1026 -27.96 -3.12 24.17
CA ASN A 1026 -28.80 -2.01 24.65
C ASN A 1026 -28.01 -0.92 25.39
N ALA A 1027 -26.72 -0.75 25.10
CA ALA A 1027 -25.95 0.38 25.61
C ALA A 1027 -26.20 1.63 24.77
N THR A 1028 -26.43 2.77 25.41
CA THR A 1028 -26.60 4.07 24.75
C THR A 1028 -25.42 5.00 24.94
N SER A 1029 -24.47 4.61 25.80
CA SER A 1029 -23.25 5.37 26.11
C SER A 1029 -22.11 4.44 26.53
N VAL A 1030 -20.87 4.96 26.51
CA VAL A 1030 -19.70 4.28 27.07
C VAL A 1030 -19.87 4.00 28.57
N ALA A 1031 -20.56 4.89 29.30
CA ALA A 1031 -20.85 4.68 30.71
C ALA A 1031 -21.75 3.44 30.93
N ASP A 1032 -22.77 3.25 30.09
CA ASP A 1032 -23.61 2.06 30.13
C ASP A 1032 -22.76 0.80 29.90
N LEU A 1033 -21.91 0.81 28.86
CA LEU A 1033 -20.99 -0.30 28.55
C LEU A 1033 -20.00 -0.60 29.69
N ARG A 1034 -19.46 0.42 30.37
CA ARG A 1034 -18.56 0.23 31.51
C ARG A 1034 -19.29 -0.34 32.74
N SER A 1035 -20.57 -0.04 32.89
CA SER A 1035 -21.40 -0.55 33.99
C SER A 1035 -21.87 -1.99 33.79
N MET A 1036 -21.80 -2.52 32.56
CA MET A 1036 -22.19 -3.90 32.26
C MET A 1036 -21.24 -4.90 32.91
N ASP A 1037 -21.79 -6.05 33.28
CA ASP A 1037 -21.00 -7.18 33.75
C ASP A 1037 -20.22 -7.82 32.58
N LEU A 1038 -19.16 -8.53 32.96
CA LEU A 1038 -18.22 -9.13 32.02
C LEU A 1038 -18.84 -10.19 31.12
N GLU A 1039 -19.79 -10.98 31.62
CA GLU A 1039 -20.47 -12.03 30.86
C GLU A 1039 -21.31 -11.40 29.74
N THR A 1040 -22.04 -10.32 30.05
CA THR A 1040 -22.79 -9.55 29.05
C THR A 1040 -21.87 -8.97 27.97
N VAL A 1041 -20.71 -8.44 28.34
CA VAL A 1041 -19.72 -7.84 27.41
C VAL A 1041 -18.93 -8.89 26.60
N LEU A 1042 -18.88 -10.16 27.01
CA LEU A 1042 -18.17 -11.21 26.27
C LEU A 1042 -19.09 -12.14 25.47
N SER A 1043 -20.33 -12.34 25.91
CA SER A 1043 -21.29 -13.27 25.30
C SER A 1043 -22.42 -12.59 24.51
N GLY A 1044 -22.53 -11.27 24.60
CA GLY A 1044 -23.59 -10.52 23.96
C GLY A 1044 -23.54 -10.57 22.43
N ALA A 1045 -24.73 -10.59 21.82
CA ALA A 1045 -24.95 -10.57 20.36
C ALA A 1045 -24.31 -11.71 19.54
N GLY A 1046 -23.83 -12.79 20.17
CA GLY A 1046 -23.28 -13.95 19.47
C GLY A 1046 -21.94 -13.68 18.79
N VAL A 1047 -21.21 -12.64 19.24
CA VAL A 1047 -19.90 -12.24 18.73
C VAL A 1047 -18.83 -13.01 19.52
N SER A 1048 -18.01 -13.80 18.83
CA SER A 1048 -16.81 -14.44 19.40
C SER A 1048 -15.62 -13.48 19.48
N ASP A 1049 -14.58 -13.83 20.24
CA ASP A 1049 -13.31 -13.06 20.30
C ASP A 1049 -12.69 -12.79 18.93
N PHE A 1050 -13.05 -13.57 17.91
CA PHE A 1050 -12.49 -13.52 16.54
C PHE A 1050 -13.39 -12.82 15.52
N THR A 1051 -14.61 -12.40 15.89
CA THR A 1051 -15.54 -11.75 14.96
C THR A 1051 -15.49 -10.23 15.12
N GLY A 1052 -14.77 -9.56 14.23
CA GLY A 1052 -14.77 -8.09 14.07
C GLY A 1052 -13.95 -7.29 15.08
N PHE A 1053 -13.34 -7.95 16.08
CA PHE A 1053 -12.42 -7.35 17.04
C PHE A 1053 -10.96 -7.70 16.69
N ASP A 1054 -10.35 -6.88 15.85
CA ASP A 1054 -8.99 -7.01 15.30
C ASP A 1054 -8.23 -5.67 15.44
N PRO A 1055 -6.89 -5.63 15.25
CA PRO A 1055 -6.13 -4.39 15.24
C PRO A 1055 -6.70 -3.36 14.27
N VAL A 1056 -6.68 -2.08 14.66
CA VAL A 1056 -7.29 -0.99 13.89
C VAL A 1056 -6.22 -0.03 13.39
N LEU A 1057 -6.25 0.31 12.11
CA LEU A 1057 -5.44 1.42 11.58
C LEU A 1057 -6.01 2.74 12.12
N ASN A 1058 -5.56 3.12 13.32
CA ASN A 1058 -6.09 4.24 14.08
C ASN A 1058 -5.18 5.47 14.08
N TYR A 1059 -4.06 5.43 13.34
CA TYR A 1059 -3.05 6.48 13.22
C TYR A 1059 -2.44 6.93 14.56
N HIS A 1060 -2.60 6.13 15.62
CA HIS A 1060 -2.02 6.35 16.95
C HIS A 1060 -1.13 5.18 17.36
N ALA A 1061 -1.73 4.01 17.65
CA ALA A 1061 -0.98 2.80 17.99
C ALA A 1061 -0.51 2.05 16.72
N ILE A 1062 -1.23 2.21 15.61
CA ILE A 1062 -0.84 1.78 14.27
C ILE A 1062 -0.80 3.03 13.39
N PRO A 1063 0.37 3.68 13.23
CA PRO A 1063 0.48 5.00 12.59
C PRO A 1063 0.36 4.93 11.06
N ASN A 1064 0.75 3.83 10.43
CA ASN A 1064 0.76 3.66 8.98
C ASN A 1064 0.38 2.23 8.58
N LYS A 1065 0.13 2.02 7.29
CA LYS A 1065 -0.02 0.67 6.74
C LYS A 1065 1.33 -0.04 6.78
N TYR A 1066 1.31 -1.34 7.01
CA TYR A 1066 2.53 -2.14 7.13
C TYR A 1066 3.56 -1.93 5.98
N ILE A 1067 3.11 -1.97 4.72
CA ILE A 1067 3.99 -1.79 3.56
C ILE A 1067 4.65 -0.40 3.55
N VAL A 1068 3.93 0.63 4.03
CA VAL A 1068 4.46 1.98 4.13
C VAL A 1068 5.56 2.03 5.18
N SER A 1069 5.37 1.38 6.33
CA SER A 1069 6.40 1.32 7.37
C SER A 1069 7.65 0.55 6.92
N LEU A 1070 7.52 -0.52 6.13
CA LEU A 1070 8.64 -1.22 5.49
C LEU A 1070 9.38 -0.33 4.49
N ASP A 1071 8.64 0.41 3.65
CA ASP A 1071 9.20 1.33 2.66
C ASP A 1071 9.92 2.52 3.33
N GLU A 1072 9.38 3.03 4.43
CA GLU A 1072 9.96 4.12 5.24
C GLU A 1072 11.20 3.65 6.05
N GLY A 1073 11.43 2.34 6.11
CA GLY A 1073 12.66 1.73 6.61
C GLY A 1073 12.76 1.57 8.13
N ALA A 1074 11.75 1.99 8.89
CA ALA A 1074 11.75 1.89 10.35
C ALA A 1074 11.95 0.45 10.90
N PRO A 1075 11.36 -0.61 10.31
CA PRO A 1075 11.56 -2.00 10.75
C PRO A 1075 12.71 -2.73 10.01
N ASN A 1076 13.39 -2.11 9.04
CA ASN A 1076 14.35 -2.80 8.16
C ASN A 1076 15.70 -3.14 8.85
N ASP A 1077 16.00 -2.54 10.00
CA ASP A 1077 17.23 -2.78 10.78
C ASP A 1077 17.04 -3.85 11.87
N VAL A 1078 16.00 -4.67 11.74
CA VAL A 1078 15.65 -5.72 12.71
C VAL A 1078 15.87 -7.09 12.09
N PRO A 1079 16.77 -7.95 12.64
CA PRO A 1079 16.89 -9.34 12.22
C PRO A 1079 15.63 -10.14 12.56
N ILE A 1080 15.19 -11.00 11.63
CA ILE A 1080 13.94 -11.76 11.76
C ILE A 1080 14.17 -13.24 11.44
N LEU A 1081 13.55 -14.10 12.25
CA LEU A 1081 13.42 -15.54 12.00
C LEU A 1081 11.92 -15.88 11.91
N VAL A 1082 11.52 -16.52 10.80
CA VAL A 1082 10.13 -16.85 10.49
C VAL A 1082 10.01 -18.22 9.83
N GLY A 1083 8.87 -18.89 10.03
CA GLY A 1083 8.52 -20.17 9.39
C GLY A 1083 7.01 -20.46 9.45
N ASN A 1084 6.57 -21.48 8.71
CA ASN A 1084 5.19 -21.99 8.69
C ASN A 1084 5.20 -23.51 8.91
N ASN A 1085 4.11 -24.09 9.42
CA ASN A 1085 3.88 -25.52 9.34
C ASN A 1085 3.59 -25.93 7.89
N LYS A 1086 3.99 -27.13 7.51
CA LYS A 1086 3.61 -27.71 6.22
C LYS A 1086 2.07 -27.82 6.14
N ASP A 1087 1.46 -27.30 5.08
CA ASP A 1087 0.01 -27.29 4.80
C ASP A 1087 -0.86 -26.42 5.74
N GLU A 1088 -0.28 -25.39 6.36
CA GLU A 1088 -0.98 -24.39 7.20
C GLU A 1088 -1.76 -23.33 6.37
N ASP A 1089 -1.52 -23.30 5.07
CA ASP A 1089 -1.91 -22.26 4.09
C ASP A 1089 -3.33 -22.43 3.51
N GLY A 1090 -4.07 -23.48 3.90
CA GLY A 1090 -5.49 -23.58 3.59
C GLY A 1090 -5.80 -23.75 2.09
N ILE A 1091 -4.86 -24.28 1.29
CA ILE A 1091 -5.13 -24.69 -0.11
C ILE A 1091 -6.29 -25.70 -0.18
N ASN A 1092 -6.58 -26.38 0.94
CA ASN A 1092 -7.83 -27.08 1.16
C ASN A 1092 -8.73 -26.27 2.11
N LEU A 1093 -9.95 -25.92 1.68
CA LEU A 1093 -10.95 -25.15 2.45
C LEU A 1093 -11.47 -25.87 3.72
N SER A 1094 -10.88 -27.01 4.08
CA SER A 1094 -11.21 -27.77 5.27
C SER A 1094 -9.94 -28.11 6.03
N THR A 1095 -9.82 -27.57 7.24
CA THR A 1095 -8.84 -27.98 8.27
C THR A 1095 -9.26 -29.27 8.98
N THR A 1096 -10.31 -29.92 8.49
CA THR A 1096 -10.95 -31.06 9.11
C THR A 1096 -10.43 -32.35 8.50
N TYR A 1097 -9.62 -33.09 9.24
CA TYR A 1097 -9.17 -34.40 8.79
C TYR A 1097 -10.23 -35.45 9.10
N THR A 1098 -10.73 -36.14 8.07
CA THR A 1098 -11.40 -37.42 8.30
C THR A 1098 -10.39 -38.43 8.86
N ILE A 1099 -10.86 -39.47 9.55
CA ILE A 1099 -9.96 -40.53 10.07
C ILE A 1099 -9.12 -41.14 8.94
N THR A 1100 -9.70 -41.27 7.74
CA THR A 1100 -9.02 -41.87 6.58
C THR A 1100 -7.94 -40.94 6.05
N GLU A 1101 -8.22 -39.65 5.93
CA GLU A 1101 -7.23 -38.63 5.51
C GLU A 1101 -6.11 -38.54 6.54
N TYR A 1102 -6.44 -38.43 7.83
CA TYR A 1102 -5.45 -38.45 8.91
C TYR A 1102 -4.53 -39.67 8.83
N LYS A 1103 -5.08 -40.88 8.70
CA LYS A 1103 -4.27 -42.09 8.59
C LYS A 1103 -3.45 -42.16 7.30
N SER A 1104 -4.02 -41.69 6.19
CA SER A 1104 -3.33 -41.65 4.90
C SER A 1104 -2.17 -40.65 4.92
N GLU A 1105 -2.36 -39.50 5.56
CA GLU A 1105 -1.38 -38.43 5.64
C GLU A 1105 -0.22 -38.80 6.57
N ILE A 1106 -0.53 -39.38 7.73
CA ILE A 1106 0.49 -39.95 8.63
C ILE A 1106 1.24 -41.12 7.94
N ASN A 1107 0.57 -41.89 7.08
CA ASN A 1107 1.19 -42.96 6.29
C ASN A 1107 2.13 -42.44 5.19
N SER A 1108 1.69 -41.40 4.48
CA SER A 1108 2.46 -40.73 3.44
C SER A 1108 3.69 -40.03 4.01
N THR A 1109 3.53 -39.35 5.15
CA THR A 1109 4.56 -38.47 5.73
C THR A 1109 5.63 -39.23 6.51
N TYR A 1110 5.25 -40.25 7.29
CA TYR A 1110 6.15 -40.93 8.22
C TYR A 1110 6.47 -42.39 7.84
N GLY A 1111 5.91 -42.88 6.73
CA GLY A 1111 6.27 -44.15 6.07
C GLY A 1111 6.31 -45.36 7.02
N PRO A 1112 7.50 -45.96 7.28
CA PRO A 1112 7.60 -47.17 8.10
C PRO A 1112 7.18 -46.99 9.58
N TYR A 1113 7.15 -45.75 10.09
CA TYR A 1113 6.82 -45.45 11.50
C TYR A 1113 5.33 -45.16 11.74
N THR A 1114 4.51 -45.19 10.68
CA THR A 1114 3.10 -44.84 10.73
C THR A 1114 2.28 -45.69 11.69
N ALA A 1115 2.58 -46.99 11.79
CA ALA A 1115 1.85 -47.89 12.68
C ALA A 1115 2.01 -47.49 14.16
N GLU A 1116 3.19 -46.99 14.53
CA GLU A 1116 3.51 -46.54 15.89
C GLU A 1116 2.88 -45.17 16.16
N LEU A 1117 3.00 -44.22 15.22
CA LEU A 1117 2.41 -42.88 15.37
C LEU A 1117 0.87 -42.91 15.48
N LEU A 1118 0.22 -43.76 14.69
CA LEU A 1118 -1.25 -43.96 14.75
C LEU A 1118 -1.71 -44.69 16.02
N ALA A 1119 -0.82 -45.46 16.66
CA ALA A 1119 -1.10 -46.07 17.96
C ALA A 1119 -0.99 -45.04 19.10
N LEU A 1120 -0.10 -44.06 18.99
CA LEU A 1120 0.15 -43.00 19.97
C LEU A 1120 -0.89 -41.86 19.90
N HIS A 1121 -1.32 -41.50 18.68
CA HIS A 1121 -2.34 -40.47 18.45
C HIS A 1121 -3.60 -41.08 17.78
N PRO A 1122 -4.37 -41.94 18.50
CA PRO A 1122 -5.49 -42.66 17.93
C PRO A 1122 -6.70 -41.75 17.73
N ALA A 1123 -7.22 -41.72 16.50
CA ALA A 1123 -8.45 -40.99 16.18
C ALA A 1123 -9.58 -41.95 15.77
N LYS A 1124 -10.75 -41.83 16.42
CA LYS A 1124 -11.95 -42.64 16.13
C LYS A 1124 -13.05 -41.87 15.42
N ASN A 1125 -12.91 -40.56 15.28
CA ASN A 1125 -13.81 -39.69 14.53
C ASN A 1125 -13.03 -38.49 13.98
N THR A 1126 -13.67 -37.77 13.07
CA THR A 1126 -13.11 -36.61 12.37
C THR A 1126 -12.64 -35.49 13.31
N THR A 1127 -13.36 -35.24 14.41
CA THR A 1127 -12.97 -34.26 15.43
C THR A 1127 -11.67 -34.66 16.13
N GLN A 1128 -11.56 -35.94 16.52
CA GLN A 1128 -10.35 -36.48 17.15
C GLN A 1128 -9.18 -36.58 16.17
N ALA A 1129 -9.43 -36.84 14.88
CA ALA A 1129 -8.40 -36.88 13.84
C ALA A 1129 -7.79 -35.49 13.60
N THR A 1130 -8.64 -34.47 13.54
CA THR A 1130 -8.21 -33.07 13.42
C THR A 1130 -7.42 -32.63 14.65
N ALA A 1131 -7.91 -32.94 15.86
CA ALA A 1131 -7.21 -32.63 17.10
C ALA A 1131 -5.88 -33.39 17.24
N ALA A 1132 -5.84 -34.67 16.86
CA ALA A 1132 -4.63 -35.50 16.86
C ALA A 1132 -3.57 -34.96 15.89
N TYR A 1133 -3.97 -34.59 14.68
CA TYR A 1133 -3.09 -33.97 13.70
C TYR A 1133 -2.55 -32.62 14.19
N ASN A 1134 -3.40 -31.78 14.78
CA ASN A 1134 -2.99 -30.48 15.32
C ASN A 1134 -2.12 -30.58 16.57
N SER A 1135 -2.30 -31.63 17.39
CA SER A 1135 -1.47 -31.86 18.59
C SER A 1135 -0.02 -32.21 18.27
N ILE A 1136 0.26 -32.56 17.01
CA ILE A 1136 1.61 -32.81 16.49
C ILE A 1136 2.33 -31.47 16.18
N LEU A 1137 1.64 -30.31 16.22
CA LEU A 1137 2.16 -29.00 15.79
C LEU A 1137 3.07 -28.29 16.83
N GLN A 1138 3.89 -27.36 16.32
CA GLN A 1138 5.32 -27.17 16.64
C GLN A 1138 5.70 -26.33 17.88
N VAL A 1139 4.79 -25.58 18.55
CA VAL A 1139 5.17 -24.62 19.62
C VAL A 1139 5.92 -25.30 20.77
N SER A 1140 5.49 -26.49 21.16
CA SER A 1140 6.12 -27.20 22.28
C SER A 1140 7.52 -27.72 21.93
N TYR A 1141 7.82 -27.91 20.64
CA TYR A 1141 9.16 -28.21 20.12
C TYR A 1141 10.04 -26.95 20.12
N THR A 1142 9.48 -25.80 19.70
CA THR A 1142 10.16 -24.49 19.74
C THR A 1142 10.60 -24.11 21.15
N LEU A 1143 9.75 -24.30 22.15
CA LEU A 1143 10.01 -23.93 23.54
C LEU A 1143 10.70 -25.03 24.36
N ASN A 1144 10.98 -26.18 23.73
CA ASN A 1144 11.57 -27.35 24.39
C ASN A 1144 10.78 -27.82 25.63
N ASN A 1145 9.45 -27.72 25.60
CA ASN A 1145 8.59 -27.91 26.77
C ASN A 1145 7.60 -29.08 26.62
N LEU A 1146 7.95 -30.09 25.81
CA LEU A 1146 7.17 -31.32 25.66
C LEU A 1146 6.82 -31.99 27.01
N TYR A 1147 7.66 -31.83 28.05
CA TYR A 1147 7.37 -32.28 29.42
C TYR A 1147 6.10 -31.67 30.04
N ALA A 1148 5.73 -30.45 29.62
CA ALA A 1148 4.58 -29.72 30.16
C ALA A 1148 3.26 -30.17 29.51
N GLN A 1149 3.33 -30.98 28.45
CA GLN A 1149 2.19 -31.44 27.67
C GLN A 1149 1.70 -32.79 28.21
N THR A 1150 0.75 -32.74 29.15
CA THR A 1150 0.25 -33.93 29.86
C THR A 1150 -0.71 -34.82 29.07
N THR A 1151 -1.19 -34.33 27.91
CA THR A 1151 -2.18 -35.01 27.07
C THR A 1151 -1.57 -35.84 25.94
N SER A 1152 -0.25 -35.79 25.76
CA SER A 1152 0.48 -36.41 24.65
C SER A 1152 1.60 -37.32 25.14
N SER A 1153 1.86 -38.42 24.43
CA SER A 1153 2.97 -39.32 24.71
C SER A 1153 4.11 -39.08 23.72
N TYR A 1154 5.21 -38.48 24.17
CA TYR A 1154 6.39 -38.17 23.35
C TYR A 1154 7.46 -39.25 23.43
N THR A 1155 8.16 -39.46 22.32
CA THR A 1155 9.27 -40.40 22.17
C THR A 1155 10.62 -39.71 22.38
N ASP A 1156 11.70 -40.48 22.55
CA ASP A 1156 13.07 -39.95 22.59
C ASP A 1156 13.43 -39.14 21.33
N THR A 1157 12.83 -39.48 20.18
CA THR A 1157 13.01 -38.74 18.94
C THR A 1157 12.37 -37.36 19.02
N ASP A 1158 11.17 -37.25 19.58
CA ASP A 1158 10.47 -35.97 19.73
C ASP A 1158 11.27 -35.00 20.62
N TYR A 1159 11.84 -35.50 21.71
CA TYR A 1159 12.72 -34.70 22.57
C TYR A 1159 14.00 -34.24 21.87
N LYS A 1160 14.57 -35.06 20.96
CA LYS A 1160 15.72 -34.64 20.13
C LYS A 1160 15.34 -33.57 19.11
N VAL A 1161 14.19 -33.72 18.46
CA VAL A 1161 13.69 -32.72 17.50
C VAL A 1161 13.40 -31.40 18.23
N ALA A 1162 12.77 -31.47 19.41
CA ALA A 1162 12.52 -30.31 20.26
C ALA A 1162 13.84 -29.64 20.68
N ASP A 1163 14.86 -30.42 21.05
CA ASP A 1163 16.19 -29.89 21.36
C ASP A 1163 16.79 -29.14 20.17
N ILE A 1164 16.82 -29.75 18.98
CA ILE A 1164 17.39 -29.14 17.77
C ILE A 1164 16.63 -27.86 17.40
N MET A 1165 15.30 -27.92 17.31
CA MET A 1165 14.46 -26.80 16.92
C MET A 1165 14.63 -25.62 17.89
N SER A 1166 14.45 -25.85 19.18
CA SER A 1166 14.61 -24.82 20.21
C SER A 1166 16.03 -24.26 20.29
N SER A 1167 17.05 -25.01 19.88
CA SER A 1167 18.44 -24.52 19.86
C SER A 1167 18.66 -23.48 18.76
N TYR A 1168 18.07 -23.64 17.57
CA TYR A 1168 18.11 -22.59 16.55
C TYR A 1168 17.47 -21.29 17.06
N TRP A 1169 16.34 -21.41 17.75
CA TRP A 1169 15.67 -20.27 18.39
C TRP A 1169 16.55 -19.64 19.47
N ALA A 1170 17.07 -20.42 20.41
CA ALA A 1170 17.95 -19.92 21.47
C ALA A 1170 19.23 -19.23 20.91
N ASN A 1171 19.86 -19.83 19.90
CA ASN A 1171 21.02 -19.26 19.22
C ASN A 1171 20.69 -17.93 18.52
N PHE A 1172 19.51 -17.83 17.91
CA PHE A 1172 19.07 -16.57 17.31
C PHE A 1172 18.82 -15.49 18.38
N VAL A 1173 18.14 -15.80 19.49
CA VAL A 1173 17.96 -14.84 20.60
C VAL A 1173 19.33 -14.35 21.11
N LYS A 1174 20.29 -15.27 21.27
CA LYS A 1174 21.65 -14.97 21.75
C LYS A 1174 22.49 -14.16 20.77
N THR A 1175 22.40 -14.47 19.46
CA THR A 1175 23.44 -14.06 18.50
C THR A 1175 22.92 -13.45 17.20
N GLN A 1176 21.60 -13.35 17.02
CA GLN A 1176 20.92 -12.97 15.78
C GLN A 1176 21.22 -13.91 14.59
N ASN A 1177 21.74 -15.11 14.85
CA ASN A 1177 22.02 -16.10 13.83
C ASN A 1177 21.68 -17.49 14.38
N PRO A 1178 20.75 -18.25 13.77
CA PRO A 1178 20.33 -19.54 14.32
C PRO A 1178 21.48 -20.57 14.33
N ASN A 1179 22.52 -20.36 13.51
CA ASN A 1179 23.65 -21.28 13.35
C ASN A 1179 24.83 -21.03 14.31
N LYS A 1180 24.83 -19.93 15.08
CA LYS A 1180 25.96 -19.59 15.96
C LYS A 1180 25.77 -20.22 17.35
N GLY A 1181 26.02 -21.52 17.42
CA GLY A 1181 25.95 -22.35 18.62
C GLY A 1181 25.65 -23.80 18.26
N ASP A 1182 25.86 -24.72 19.21
CA ASP A 1182 25.46 -26.13 19.06
C ASP A 1182 24.05 -26.35 19.63
N SER A 1183 23.50 -27.57 19.49
CA SER A 1183 22.30 -27.94 20.25
C SER A 1183 22.59 -27.95 21.75
N TYR A 1184 21.56 -27.85 22.59
CA TYR A 1184 21.74 -27.86 24.06
C TYR A 1184 22.38 -29.18 24.54
N ASN A 1185 22.13 -30.30 23.86
CA ASN A 1185 22.81 -31.57 24.11
C ASN A 1185 24.12 -31.76 23.31
N ASN A 1186 24.74 -30.69 22.82
CA ASN A 1186 25.99 -30.67 22.04
C ASN A 1186 25.94 -31.49 20.73
N SER A 1187 24.77 -31.55 20.07
CA SER A 1187 24.68 -32.07 18.71
C SER A 1187 24.97 -30.96 17.71
N SER A 1188 25.72 -31.26 16.65
CA SER A 1188 25.98 -30.31 15.57
C SER A 1188 24.68 -29.94 14.87
N LEU A 1189 24.37 -28.64 14.79
CA LEU A 1189 23.25 -28.14 14.02
C LEU A 1189 23.61 -28.10 12.53
N LEU A 1190 22.64 -28.41 11.66
CA LEU A 1190 22.80 -28.20 10.23
C LEU A 1190 22.80 -26.69 9.92
N TYR A 1191 23.45 -26.34 8.82
CA TYR A 1191 23.50 -24.94 8.40
C TYR A 1191 22.17 -24.50 7.79
N TRP A 1192 21.53 -23.53 8.43
CA TRP A 1192 20.37 -22.78 7.96
C TRP A 1192 20.83 -21.47 7.29
N GLY A 1193 20.87 -21.47 5.95
CA GLY A 1193 21.25 -20.29 5.18
C GLY A 1193 20.21 -19.15 5.27
N PRO A 1194 20.62 -17.87 5.30
CA PRO A 1194 19.68 -16.75 5.30
C PRO A 1194 18.90 -16.68 3.99
N ASN A 1195 17.68 -16.14 4.05
CA ASN A 1195 16.95 -15.70 2.88
C ASN A 1195 17.58 -14.41 2.35
N VAL A 1196 18.00 -14.42 1.09
CA VAL A 1196 18.46 -13.22 0.38
C VAL A 1196 17.59 -13.08 -0.87
N PRO A 1197 17.42 -11.88 -1.45
CA PRO A 1197 16.66 -11.70 -2.68
C PRO A 1197 17.13 -12.61 -3.83
N ALA A 1198 18.36 -13.12 -3.73
CA ALA A 1198 19.00 -13.98 -4.72
C ALA A 1198 18.57 -15.44 -4.66
N GLN A 1199 18.20 -15.87 -3.46
CA GLN A 1199 18.16 -17.26 -3.06
C GLN A 1199 17.27 -17.36 -1.84
N GLN A 1200 16.07 -17.87 -2.06
CA GLN A 1200 15.17 -18.27 -0.99
C GLN A 1200 15.63 -19.63 -0.47
N ASN A 1201 16.04 -19.65 0.80
CA ASN A 1201 16.47 -20.83 1.53
C ASN A 1201 15.43 -21.13 2.62
N THR A 1202 14.53 -22.06 2.34
CA THR A 1202 13.64 -22.61 3.36
C THR A 1202 14.33 -23.80 4.04
N PHE A 1203 14.47 -23.73 5.36
CA PHE A 1203 15.05 -24.83 6.15
C PHE A 1203 13.93 -25.71 6.70
N GLU A 1204 13.82 -26.93 6.21
CA GLU A 1204 12.79 -27.88 6.61
C GLU A 1204 13.17 -28.58 7.94
N LEU A 1205 12.44 -28.25 9.01
CA LEU A 1205 12.56 -28.92 10.30
C LEU A 1205 11.69 -30.18 10.31
N GLY A 1206 12.29 -31.37 10.19
CA GLY A 1206 11.58 -32.66 10.28
C GLY A 1206 12.01 -33.74 9.29
N SER A 1207 12.86 -33.42 8.30
CA SER A 1207 13.45 -34.40 7.35
C SER A 1207 14.78 -35.01 7.84
N LEU A 1208 15.12 -34.81 9.11
CA LEU A 1208 16.37 -35.21 9.79
C LEU A 1208 16.44 -36.71 10.12
#